data_AF-A0A6C0LK26-F1
#
_entry.id   AF-A0A6C0LK26-F1
#
_cell.length_a   1.000
_cell.length_b   1.000
_cell.length_c   1.000
_cell.angle_alpha   90.00
_cell.angle_beta   90.00
_cell.angle_gamma   90.00
#
_symmetry.space_group_name_H-M   'P 1'
#
loop_
_entity.id
_entity.type
_entity.pdbx_description
1 polymer ?
#
loop_
_entity_poly.entity_id
_entity_poly.type
_entity_poly.pdbx_seq_one_letter_code
_entity_poly.pdbx_strand_id
1 'polypeptide(L)'
;MAIYKTFDNLYEAYEATIDEGEELMGEKYFQMKLDELVAEKIIVLGPITTEYHNDENLYMIHKDITYKHCEKIRDPVKRFISFELVHNLSTFFIYQPTQMGKNAITSNELVKWAKDTSKKAVAFLMFANDQPLSVQSCIGIEKVFAEHNIKIKIFRLACDNKITMESIKDNINGYAADRTEEGEEPEYGMPIICSLDNPTQRKKTLSLIKYIHKKVETKKSLLRYGMIWDEADKTYASARDVEYTIEGEAVSFKKYIVDKNDALYRLGFASATEGDLIIDDNYPECANAYIYPVIITPDIQANYRSLHHPEAVSHSIPYLKKHNPNSYAMGILKTHSEHFQTPIVLPNGNPYFRKVIINSRVQTKEMESIAIWCNENNFHALVINGAGGGRASIKVYKKGKLSRTYKLKFENVSKSLNERIYYIYKTQKMNDKPLVIIGMRKIDRGLSFHYCPRADGEVIIRGEEGEIVSQDKDGIVFTDMILGHIPCKDTAVQKAGRLAGVIGSSPQYPGSIHYWIDERTDIVIRQQLKTVITTNEIAMQNSSLTFEQSLKRAKNANANAHATTPSARVNHETDQSLYRAYPNEQVMRNVYKELYNKEYPQKFKKNPEGFVECSIFAASKVQELCDVIKHIPTAIKSGGGAGGGETVARKLFPCYKDISDPTSLHFVMLLDPAKITKEQVEVIDANYDYITVPQKGDF
;
A
#
# COMPACT_ATOMS: atom_id res chain seq x y z
N MET A 1 -3.41 -0.05 -26.73
CA MET A 1 -2.16 0.73 -26.62
C MET A 1 -1.01 -0.25 -26.73
N ALA A 2 -0.09 -0.03 -27.65
CA ALA A 2 1.15 -0.79 -27.71
C ALA A 2 2.19 -0.10 -26.80
N ILE A 3 2.96 -0.88 -26.04
CA ILE A 3 4.14 -0.38 -25.34
C ILE A 3 5.27 -0.33 -26.36
N TYR A 4 5.91 0.83 -26.45
CA TYR A 4 7.16 0.99 -27.19
C TYR A 4 8.26 1.28 -26.18
N LYS A 5 9.37 0.55 -26.29
CA LYS A 5 10.57 0.79 -25.51
C LYS A 5 11.79 0.74 -26.40
N THR A 6 12.74 1.62 -26.16
CA THR A 6 14.08 1.50 -26.74
C THR A 6 14.86 0.40 -26.01
N PHE A 7 16.03 0.04 -26.53
CA PHE A 7 16.97 -0.82 -25.83
C PHE A 7 17.27 -0.27 -24.43
N ASP A 8 17.68 1.00 -24.36
CA ASP A 8 18.05 1.66 -23.11
C ASP A 8 16.92 1.62 -22.07
N ASN A 9 15.67 1.86 -22.50
CA ASN A 9 14.54 1.79 -21.57
C ASN A 9 14.34 0.39 -20.97
N LEU A 10 14.57 -0.67 -21.75
CA LEU A 10 14.44 -2.06 -21.30
C LEU A 10 15.62 -2.47 -20.44
N TYR A 11 16.82 -2.03 -20.80
CA TYR A 11 18.03 -2.32 -20.06
C TYR A 11 18.04 -1.60 -18.70
N GLU A 12 17.71 -0.30 -18.65
CA GLU A 12 17.53 0.42 -17.38
C GLU A 12 16.48 -0.21 -16.48
N ALA A 13 15.38 -0.71 -17.07
CA ALA A 13 14.35 -1.42 -16.32
C ALA A 13 14.91 -2.72 -15.73
N TYR A 14 15.69 -3.47 -16.50
CA TYR A 14 16.38 -4.67 -16.06
C TYR A 14 17.39 -4.35 -14.94
N GLU A 15 18.21 -3.32 -15.09
CA GLU A 15 19.16 -2.87 -14.05
C GLU A 15 18.47 -2.54 -12.75
N ALA A 16 17.34 -1.82 -12.83
CA ALA A 16 16.53 -1.51 -11.67
C ALA A 16 15.91 -2.76 -11.01
N THR A 17 15.90 -3.91 -11.69
CA THR A 17 15.42 -5.18 -11.14
C THR A 17 16.48 -6.02 -10.42
N ILE A 18 17.76 -5.75 -10.65
CA ILE A 18 18.86 -6.51 -10.05
C ILE A 18 19.10 -6.00 -8.62
N ASP A 19 19.23 -6.91 -7.67
CA ASP A 19 19.47 -6.56 -6.26
C ASP A 19 20.90 -6.03 -6.06
N GLU A 20 21.10 -5.16 -5.06
CA GLU A 20 22.41 -4.59 -4.75
C GLU A 20 23.43 -5.71 -4.46
N GLY A 21 24.40 -5.88 -5.36
CA GLY A 21 25.49 -6.86 -5.23
C GLY A 21 25.42 -8.04 -6.20
N GLU A 22 24.36 -8.17 -6.99
CA GLU A 22 24.30 -9.12 -8.09
C GLU A 22 25.05 -8.60 -9.33
N GLU A 23 25.69 -9.51 -10.08
CA GLU A 23 26.43 -9.14 -11.28
C GLU A 23 25.46 -8.80 -12.42
N LEU A 24 25.57 -7.57 -12.91
CA LEU A 24 24.75 -7.07 -13.99
C LEU A 24 25.10 -7.76 -15.32
N MET A 25 24.07 -8.31 -15.98
CA MET A 25 24.22 -8.83 -17.33
C MET A 25 24.62 -7.69 -18.27
N GLY A 26 25.77 -7.81 -18.92
CA GLY A 26 26.23 -6.77 -19.86
C GLY A 26 25.28 -6.56 -21.05
N GLU A 27 25.18 -5.31 -21.49
CA GLU A 27 24.32 -4.84 -22.58
C GLU A 27 24.32 -5.73 -23.82
N LYS A 28 25.50 -6.20 -24.26
CA LYS A 28 25.62 -7.06 -25.44
C LYS A 28 24.83 -8.37 -25.29
N TYR A 29 24.88 -8.99 -24.12
CA TYR A 29 24.15 -10.23 -23.89
C TYR A 29 22.65 -9.96 -23.71
N PHE A 30 22.27 -8.82 -23.12
CA PHE A 30 20.89 -8.37 -23.09
C PHE A 30 20.33 -8.12 -24.50
N GLN A 31 21.11 -7.47 -25.38
CA GLN A 31 20.76 -7.26 -26.79
C GLN A 31 20.58 -8.59 -27.53
N MET A 32 21.43 -9.59 -27.27
CA MET A 32 21.23 -10.94 -27.82
C MET A 32 19.88 -11.53 -27.41
N LYS A 33 19.43 -11.31 -26.16
CA LYS A 33 18.11 -11.77 -25.71
C LYS A 33 16.96 -11.04 -26.39
N LEU A 34 17.11 -9.74 -26.65
CA LEU A 34 16.18 -8.97 -27.47
C LEU A 34 16.10 -9.49 -28.90
N ASP A 35 17.24 -9.72 -29.55
CA ASP A 35 17.32 -10.23 -30.92
C ASP A 35 16.69 -11.62 -31.02
N GLU A 36 16.93 -12.49 -30.04
CA GLU A 36 16.29 -13.81 -29.95
C GLU A 36 14.76 -13.68 -29.84
N LEU A 37 14.23 -12.74 -29.03
CA LEU A 37 12.79 -12.48 -28.94
C LEU A 37 12.18 -11.95 -30.25
N VAL A 38 12.93 -11.12 -30.99
CA VAL A 38 12.52 -10.64 -32.32
C VAL A 38 12.48 -11.81 -33.31
N ALA A 39 13.50 -12.67 -33.31
CA ALA A 39 13.57 -13.84 -34.17
C ALA A 39 12.44 -14.85 -33.88
N GLU A 40 12.10 -15.02 -32.60
CA GLU A 40 10.97 -15.84 -32.14
C GLU A 40 9.59 -15.21 -32.42
N LYS A 41 9.56 -13.97 -32.95
CA LYS A 41 8.34 -13.16 -33.19
C LYS A 41 7.51 -12.93 -31.94
N ILE A 42 8.16 -12.94 -30.78
CA ILE A 42 7.53 -12.59 -29.51
C ILE A 42 7.43 -11.07 -29.40
N ILE A 43 8.47 -10.36 -29.83
CA ILE A 43 8.49 -8.91 -29.98
C ILE A 43 8.73 -8.55 -31.46
N VAL A 44 8.37 -7.34 -31.84
CA VAL A 44 8.62 -6.76 -33.17
C VAL A 44 9.22 -5.38 -33.03
N LEU A 45 9.94 -4.95 -34.06
CA LEU A 45 10.37 -3.57 -34.18
C LEU A 45 9.15 -2.70 -34.56
N GLY A 46 8.85 -1.72 -33.72
CA GLY A 46 7.79 -0.75 -33.93
C GLY A 46 8.08 0.19 -35.11
N PRO A 47 7.05 0.88 -35.64
CA PRO A 47 7.27 1.89 -36.66
C PRO A 47 8.13 3.02 -36.11
N ILE A 48 9.14 3.45 -36.86
CA ILE A 48 9.89 4.69 -36.58
C ILE A 48 8.86 5.82 -36.67
N THR A 49 8.47 6.40 -35.54
CA THR A 49 7.52 7.52 -35.49
C THR A 49 8.29 8.84 -35.41
N THR A 50 7.75 9.89 -36.03
CA THR A 50 8.37 11.21 -36.10
C THR A 50 8.59 11.89 -34.75
N GLU A 51 8.03 11.38 -33.65
CA GLU A 51 8.25 11.87 -32.28
C GLU A 51 9.58 11.38 -31.66
N TYR A 52 10.15 10.29 -32.16
CA TYR A 52 11.45 9.77 -31.72
C TYR A 52 12.48 10.09 -32.80
N HIS A 53 13.19 11.21 -32.64
CA HIS A 53 14.12 11.77 -33.61
C HIS A 53 15.47 11.04 -33.76
N ASN A 54 15.58 9.78 -33.32
CA ASN A 54 16.82 9.00 -33.38
C ASN A 54 16.60 7.64 -34.07
N ASP A 55 17.64 7.12 -34.73
CA ASP A 55 17.75 5.77 -35.33
C ASP A 55 17.65 4.62 -34.31
N GLU A 56 16.98 4.83 -33.18
CA GLU A 56 16.84 3.86 -32.10
C GLU A 56 15.74 2.84 -32.42
N ASN A 57 16.09 1.55 -32.30
CA ASN A 57 15.14 0.47 -32.44
C ASN A 57 14.08 0.56 -31.33
N LEU A 58 12.83 0.78 -31.72
CA LEU A 58 11.68 0.66 -30.83
C LEU A 58 11.21 -0.79 -30.81
N TYR A 59 11.21 -1.43 -29.65
CA TYR A 59 10.66 -2.77 -29.45
C TYR A 59 9.23 -2.69 -28.94
N MET A 60 8.36 -3.56 -29.46
CA MET A 60 6.99 -3.73 -28.96
C MET A 60 6.62 -5.21 -28.94
N ILE A 61 5.73 -5.60 -28.03
CA ILE A 61 5.21 -6.98 -28.01
C ILE A 61 4.43 -7.27 -29.30
N HIS A 62 4.59 -8.46 -29.87
CA HIS A 62 3.79 -8.88 -31.02
C HIS A 62 2.31 -8.98 -30.61
N LYS A 63 1.39 -8.51 -31.46
CA LYS A 63 -0.05 -8.36 -31.15
C LYS A 63 -0.76 -9.65 -30.69
N ASP A 64 -0.24 -10.80 -31.09
CA ASP A 64 -0.82 -12.12 -30.78
C ASP A 64 -0.25 -12.71 -29.48
N ILE A 65 0.76 -12.07 -28.88
CA ILE A 65 1.39 -12.49 -27.63
C ILE A 65 0.61 -11.89 -26.47
N THR A 66 0.16 -12.76 -25.58
CA THR A 66 -0.56 -12.39 -24.36
C THR A 66 0.34 -12.60 -23.14
N TYR A 67 -0.04 -12.03 -22.00
CA TYR A 67 0.64 -12.28 -20.72
C TYR A 67 0.89 -13.79 -20.43
N LYS A 68 -0.12 -14.65 -20.63
CA LYS A 68 0.01 -16.13 -20.51
C LYS A 68 1.05 -16.78 -21.43
N HIS A 69 1.40 -16.14 -22.55
CA HIS A 69 2.48 -16.61 -23.42
C HIS A 69 3.83 -16.29 -22.79
N CYS A 70 3.98 -15.09 -22.23
CA CYS A 70 5.19 -14.64 -21.55
C CYS A 70 5.53 -15.53 -20.32
N GLU A 71 4.53 -15.96 -19.54
CA GLU A 71 4.73 -16.89 -18.41
C GLU A 71 5.42 -18.21 -18.80
N LYS A 72 5.21 -18.67 -20.04
CA LYS A 72 5.77 -19.93 -20.55
C LYS A 72 7.21 -19.80 -21.05
N ILE A 73 7.73 -18.58 -21.14
CA ILE A 73 9.11 -18.32 -21.54
C ILE A 73 10.04 -18.80 -20.42
N ARG A 74 10.93 -19.75 -20.74
CA ARG A 74 11.84 -20.37 -19.75
C ARG A 74 13.03 -19.48 -19.40
N ASP A 75 13.52 -18.71 -20.37
CA ASP A 75 14.64 -17.80 -20.15
C ASP A 75 14.16 -16.60 -19.32
N PRO A 76 14.75 -16.34 -18.14
CA PRO A 76 14.26 -15.34 -17.21
C PRO A 76 14.37 -13.92 -17.76
N VAL A 77 15.40 -13.62 -18.57
CA VAL A 77 15.60 -12.28 -19.14
C VAL A 77 14.65 -12.05 -20.31
N LYS A 78 14.48 -13.04 -21.18
CA LYS A 78 13.45 -12.96 -22.24
C LYS A 78 12.05 -12.79 -21.65
N ARG A 79 11.76 -13.52 -20.58
CA ARG A 79 10.49 -13.43 -19.85
C ARG A 79 10.32 -12.04 -19.27
N PHE A 80 11.35 -11.49 -18.62
CA PHE A 80 11.38 -10.11 -18.13
C PHE A 80 11.08 -9.10 -19.24
N ILE A 81 11.85 -9.11 -20.34
CA ILE A 81 11.67 -8.19 -21.48
C ILE A 81 10.25 -8.30 -22.05
N SER A 82 9.74 -9.52 -22.20
CA SER A 82 8.37 -9.75 -22.71
C SER A 82 7.32 -9.18 -21.76
N PHE A 83 7.56 -9.28 -20.45
CA PHE A 83 6.71 -8.70 -19.43
C PHE A 83 6.76 -7.17 -19.40
N GLU A 84 7.94 -6.58 -19.65
CA GLU A 84 8.09 -5.12 -19.81
C GLU A 84 7.29 -4.55 -20.98
N LEU A 85 7.07 -5.37 -22.02
CA LEU A 85 6.43 -4.96 -23.27
C LEU A 85 4.96 -5.38 -23.38
N VAL A 86 4.47 -6.27 -22.49
CA VAL A 86 3.09 -6.74 -22.51
C VAL A 86 2.24 -6.03 -21.46
N HIS A 87 1.25 -5.26 -21.90
CA HIS A 87 0.22 -4.77 -20.99
C HIS A 87 -0.78 -5.87 -20.66
N ASN A 88 -1.04 -6.07 -19.37
CA ASN A 88 -2.27 -6.69 -18.94
C ASN A 88 -3.41 -5.65 -19.02
N LEU A 89 -3.87 -5.31 -20.22
CA LEU A 89 -4.96 -4.33 -20.41
C LEU A 89 -6.28 -4.75 -19.77
N SER A 90 -6.45 -6.06 -19.55
CA SER A 90 -7.58 -6.61 -18.80
C SER A 90 -7.55 -6.27 -17.32
N THR A 91 -6.41 -5.82 -16.75
CA THR A 91 -6.31 -5.46 -15.33
C THR A 91 -5.77 -4.05 -15.13
N PHE A 92 -6.35 -3.32 -14.18
CA PHE A 92 -5.81 -2.02 -13.76
C PHE A 92 -5.86 -1.83 -12.25
N PHE A 93 -4.98 -0.98 -11.75
CA PHE A 93 -4.93 -0.57 -10.35
C PHE A 93 -5.23 0.91 -10.21
N ILE A 94 -6.07 1.25 -9.23
CA ILE A 94 -6.24 2.61 -8.74
C ILE A 94 -5.54 2.67 -7.39
N TYR A 95 -4.35 3.28 -7.36
CA TYR A 95 -3.50 3.27 -6.19
C TYR A 95 -3.38 4.66 -5.60
N GLN A 96 -4.13 4.94 -4.53
CA GLN A 96 -4.28 6.31 -4.02
C GLN A 96 -4.24 6.35 -2.50
N PRO A 97 -3.57 7.37 -1.92
CA PRO A 97 -3.63 7.58 -0.48
C PRO A 97 -5.08 7.95 -0.14
N THR A 98 -5.68 7.19 0.78
CA THR A 98 -7.06 7.33 1.30
C THR A 98 -8.05 8.17 0.47
N GLN A 99 -8.91 7.48 -0.30
CA GLN A 99 -10.18 7.94 -0.89
C GLN A 99 -10.22 9.28 -1.65
N MET A 100 -9.07 9.91 -1.93
CA MET A 100 -9.00 10.94 -2.96
C MET A 100 -9.27 10.30 -4.31
N GLY A 101 -10.39 10.63 -4.95
CA GLY A 101 -10.59 10.34 -6.37
C GLY A 101 -10.85 8.87 -6.75
N LYS A 102 -10.70 7.88 -5.86
CA LYS A 102 -10.98 6.45 -6.20
C LYS A 102 -12.35 6.29 -6.87
N ASN A 103 -13.41 6.84 -6.26
CA ASN A 103 -14.76 6.73 -6.81
C ASN A 103 -14.94 7.50 -8.13
N ALA A 104 -14.27 8.64 -8.30
CA ALA A 104 -14.33 9.42 -9.54
C ALA A 104 -13.63 8.66 -10.70
N ILE A 105 -12.46 8.09 -10.44
CA ILE A 105 -11.73 7.26 -11.41
C ILE A 105 -12.55 6.02 -11.76
N THR A 106 -13.05 5.30 -10.76
CA THR A 106 -13.96 4.15 -10.96
C THR A 106 -15.15 4.55 -11.81
N SER A 107 -15.81 5.68 -11.53
CA SER A 107 -16.97 6.14 -12.30
C SER A 107 -16.60 6.48 -13.74
N ASN A 108 -15.50 7.19 -13.97
CA ASN A 108 -15.01 7.54 -15.31
C ASN A 108 -14.62 6.29 -16.11
N GLU A 109 -14.07 5.28 -15.45
CA GLU A 109 -13.74 4.00 -16.07
C GLU A 109 -15.01 3.24 -16.47
N LEU A 110 -16.03 3.20 -15.61
CA LEU A 110 -17.33 2.64 -15.95
C LEU A 110 -18.01 3.38 -17.10
N VAL A 111 -17.85 4.70 -17.20
CA VAL A 111 -18.32 5.49 -18.36
C VAL A 111 -17.64 5.04 -19.65
N LYS A 112 -16.34 4.73 -19.62
CA LYS A 112 -15.64 4.15 -20.78
C LYS A 112 -16.23 2.79 -21.16
N TRP A 113 -16.55 1.94 -20.18
CA TRP A 113 -17.16 0.63 -20.43
C TRP A 113 -18.56 0.75 -21.05
N ALA A 114 -19.33 1.75 -20.62
CA ALA A 114 -20.67 2.00 -21.15
C ALA A 114 -20.65 2.56 -22.58
N LYS A 115 -19.59 3.30 -22.96
CA LYS A 115 -19.39 3.86 -24.30
C LYS A 115 -18.78 2.87 -25.30
N ASP A 116 -18.24 1.76 -24.84
CA ASP A 116 -17.70 0.72 -25.71
C ASP A 116 -18.83 0.00 -26.45
N THR A 117 -18.93 0.22 -27.75
CA THR A 117 -19.98 -0.40 -28.59
C THR A 117 -19.62 -1.81 -29.05
N SER A 118 -18.35 -2.23 -28.92
CA SER A 118 -17.88 -3.55 -29.34
C SER A 118 -18.30 -4.65 -28.37
N LYS A 119 -18.61 -4.29 -27.12
CA LYS A 119 -18.93 -5.19 -26.01
C LYS A 119 -20.03 -4.57 -25.15
N LYS A 120 -20.91 -5.38 -24.57
CA LYS A 120 -21.94 -4.92 -23.63
C LYS A 120 -21.51 -5.27 -22.20
N ALA A 121 -20.82 -4.35 -21.55
CA ALA A 121 -20.28 -4.57 -20.20
C ALA A 121 -21.38 -4.59 -19.12
N VAL A 122 -21.29 -5.54 -18.19
CA VAL A 122 -22.04 -5.59 -16.94
C VAL A 122 -21.03 -5.39 -15.80
N ALA A 123 -21.18 -4.32 -15.04
CA ALA A 123 -20.20 -3.96 -14.01
C ALA A 123 -20.54 -4.60 -12.66
N PHE A 124 -19.54 -5.17 -11.99
CA PHE A 124 -19.62 -5.64 -10.62
C PHE A 124 -18.68 -4.82 -9.74
N LEU A 125 -19.23 -4.16 -8.74
CA LEU A 125 -18.47 -3.41 -7.75
C LEU A 125 -18.51 -4.16 -6.43
N MET A 126 -17.36 -4.68 -6.01
CA MET A 126 -17.18 -5.41 -4.76
C MET A 126 -16.60 -4.45 -3.71
N PHE A 127 -17.43 -4.05 -2.76
CA PHE A 127 -17.02 -3.19 -1.65
C PHE A 127 -16.68 -4.02 -0.42
N ALA A 128 -15.76 -3.54 0.42
CA ALA A 128 -15.65 -4.05 1.78
C ALA A 128 -17.04 -4.03 2.47
N ASN A 129 -17.29 -4.93 3.43
CA ASN A 129 -18.60 -5.14 4.06
C ASN A 129 -19.09 -3.94 4.92
N ASP A 130 -19.31 -2.79 4.29
CA ASP A 130 -19.76 -1.50 4.83
C ASP A 130 -20.81 -0.88 3.90
N GLN A 131 -22.06 -1.20 4.21
CA GLN A 131 -23.22 -0.79 3.42
C GLN A 131 -23.32 0.75 3.23
N PRO A 132 -23.19 1.60 4.27
CA PRO A 132 -23.18 3.06 4.09
C PRO A 132 -22.20 3.58 3.02
N LEU A 133 -20.96 3.07 3.00
CA LEU A 133 -19.96 3.53 2.04
C LEU A 133 -20.30 3.09 0.62
N SER A 134 -20.74 1.84 0.45
CA SER A 134 -21.19 1.36 -0.84
C SER A 134 -22.34 2.22 -1.41
N VAL A 135 -23.26 2.71 -0.56
CA VAL A 135 -24.36 3.59 -0.98
C VAL A 135 -23.83 4.95 -1.43
N GLN A 136 -22.86 5.53 -0.72
CA GLN A 136 -22.23 6.78 -1.12
C GLN A 136 -21.50 6.67 -2.46
N SER A 137 -20.78 5.56 -2.68
CA SER A 137 -20.13 5.30 -3.96
C SER A 137 -21.15 5.19 -5.10
N CYS A 138 -22.28 4.50 -4.88
CA CYS A 138 -23.36 4.40 -5.87
C CYS A 138 -23.93 5.78 -6.25
N ILE A 139 -24.20 6.65 -5.27
CA ILE A 139 -24.70 8.02 -5.53
C ILE A 139 -23.69 8.81 -6.37
N GLY A 140 -22.39 8.68 -6.07
CA GLY A 140 -21.33 9.30 -6.86
C GLY A 140 -21.29 8.80 -8.31
N ILE A 141 -21.48 7.50 -8.52
CA ILE A 141 -21.55 6.91 -9.86
C ILE A 141 -22.78 7.45 -10.61
N GLU A 142 -23.96 7.47 -10.00
CA GLU A 142 -25.19 8.01 -10.61
C GLU A 142 -24.99 9.44 -11.09
N LYS A 143 -24.34 10.28 -10.27
CA LYS A 143 -24.04 11.66 -10.61
C LYS A 143 -23.15 11.77 -11.86
N VAL A 144 -22.04 11.04 -11.90
CA VAL A 144 -21.11 11.07 -13.05
C VAL A 144 -21.78 10.56 -14.34
N PHE A 145 -22.60 9.52 -14.25
CA PHE A 145 -23.33 9.01 -15.41
C PHE A 145 -24.39 9.99 -15.91
N ALA A 146 -25.06 10.72 -15.02
CA ALA A 146 -25.99 11.79 -15.38
C ALA A 146 -25.27 12.94 -16.10
N GLU A 147 -24.07 13.33 -15.64
CA GLU A 147 -23.24 14.35 -16.29
C GLU A 147 -22.82 13.94 -17.72
N HIS A 148 -22.73 12.64 -18.00
CA HIS A 148 -22.42 12.09 -19.32
C HIS A 148 -23.64 11.71 -20.16
N ASN A 149 -24.86 11.92 -19.66
CA ASN A 149 -26.10 11.50 -20.29
C ASN A 149 -26.14 10.00 -20.67
N ILE A 150 -25.63 9.13 -19.78
CA ILE A 150 -25.61 7.68 -20.00
C ILE A 150 -26.60 7.00 -19.06
N LYS A 151 -27.51 6.19 -19.64
CA LYS A 151 -28.49 5.41 -18.89
C LYS A 151 -27.83 4.23 -18.16
N ILE A 152 -28.07 4.11 -16.86
CA ILE A 152 -27.60 2.98 -16.04
C ILE A 152 -28.71 2.41 -15.17
N LYS A 153 -28.52 1.18 -14.71
CA LYS A 153 -29.33 0.57 -13.66
C LYS A 153 -28.45 0.00 -12.56
N ILE A 154 -28.48 0.62 -11.38
CA ILE A 154 -27.73 0.14 -10.21
C ILE A 154 -28.55 -0.86 -9.39
N PHE A 155 -27.98 -2.05 -9.18
CA PHE A 155 -28.53 -3.11 -8.33
C PHE A 155 -27.70 -3.24 -7.04
N ARG A 156 -28.27 -2.86 -5.90
CA ARG A 156 -27.59 -2.89 -4.59
C ARG A 156 -27.97 -4.15 -3.81
N LEU A 157 -27.19 -5.23 -3.96
CA LEU A 157 -27.58 -6.55 -3.47
C LEU A 157 -27.70 -6.66 -1.94
N ALA A 158 -27.05 -5.76 -1.20
CA ALA A 158 -27.08 -5.72 0.26
C ALA A 158 -28.13 -4.75 0.84
N CYS A 159 -28.74 -3.90 0.01
CA CYS A 159 -29.58 -2.79 0.49
C CYS A 159 -31.07 -2.94 0.16
N ASP A 160 -31.41 -3.74 -0.84
CA ASP A 160 -32.77 -3.76 -1.38
C ASP A 160 -33.33 -5.18 -1.44
N ASN A 161 -34.25 -5.47 -0.53
CA ASN A 161 -34.91 -6.77 -0.46
C ASN A 161 -35.90 -7.00 -1.61
N LYS A 162 -36.24 -5.95 -2.38
CA LYS A 162 -37.14 -6.06 -3.54
C LYS A 162 -36.39 -6.51 -4.80
N ILE A 163 -35.06 -6.38 -4.83
CA ILE A 163 -34.24 -6.81 -5.97
C ILE A 163 -34.08 -8.34 -5.90
N THR A 164 -34.69 -9.03 -6.86
CA THR A 164 -34.54 -10.48 -7.03
C THR A 164 -33.45 -10.79 -8.04
N MET A 165 -32.84 -11.97 -7.94
CA MET A 165 -31.86 -12.42 -8.94
C MET A 165 -32.44 -12.47 -10.35
N GLU A 166 -33.74 -12.79 -10.46
CA GLU A 166 -34.42 -12.83 -11.75
C GLU A 166 -34.57 -11.42 -12.35
N SER A 167 -34.97 -10.43 -11.55
CA SER A 167 -35.07 -9.04 -12.03
C SER A 167 -33.74 -8.49 -12.56
N ILE A 168 -32.61 -8.93 -11.98
CA ILE A 168 -31.27 -8.55 -12.47
C ILE A 168 -31.00 -9.25 -13.80
N LYS A 169 -31.29 -10.56 -13.90
CA LYS A 169 -31.09 -11.33 -15.14
C LYS A 169 -31.96 -10.79 -16.29
N ASP A 170 -33.19 -10.38 -16.01
CA ASP A 170 -34.09 -9.77 -16.98
C ASP A 170 -33.53 -8.46 -17.52
N ASN A 171 -33.02 -7.60 -16.64
CA ASN A 171 -32.37 -6.36 -17.06
C ASN A 171 -31.09 -6.62 -17.87
N ILE A 172 -30.26 -7.60 -17.48
CA ILE A 172 -29.08 -8.02 -18.26
C ILE A 172 -29.50 -8.54 -19.65
N ASN A 173 -30.59 -9.30 -19.74
CA ASN A 173 -31.11 -9.79 -21.02
C ASN A 173 -31.61 -8.65 -21.90
N GLY A 174 -32.37 -7.70 -21.34
CA GLY A 174 -32.83 -6.51 -22.04
C GLY A 174 -31.66 -5.69 -22.57
N TYR A 175 -30.69 -5.38 -21.71
CA TYR A 175 -29.47 -4.65 -22.10
C TYR A 175 -28.65 -5.35 -23.19
N ALA A 176 -28.59 -6.69 -23.16
CA ALA A 176 -27.90 -7.47 -24.18
C ALA A 176 -28.63 -7.48 -25.53
N ALA A 177 -29.97 -7.41 -25.51
CA ALA A 177 -30.81 -7.40 -26.69
C ALA A 177 -31.02 -5.99 -27.26
N ASP A 178 -30.75 -4.95 -26.47
CA ASP A 178 -30.92 -3.56 -26.83
C ASP A 178 -29.96 -3.14 -27.96
N ARG A 179 -30.55 -2.91 -29.14
CA ARG A 179 -29.88 -2.50 -30.39
C ARG A 179 -30.31 -1.11 -30.84
N THR A 180 -30.62 -0.20 -29.91
CA THR A 180 -31.03 1.18 -30.25
C THR A 180 -30.19 1.77 -31.38
N GLU A 181 -30.90 2.25 -32.41
CA GLU A 181 -30.31 2.88 -33.56
C GLU A 181 -29.69 4.23 -33.20
N GLU A 182 -28.85 4.75 -34.08
CA GLU A 182 -28.11 5.99 -33.86
C GLU A 182 -29.10 7.18 -33.73
N GLY A 183 -29.27 7.68 -32.50
CA GLY A 183 -30.19 8.80 -32.19
C GLY A 183 -31.37 8.45 -31.27
N GLU A 184 -31.59 7.17 -30.94
CA GLU A 184 -32.62 6.75 -29.99
C GLU A 184 -32.07 6.52 -28.57
N GLU A 185 -32.87 6.82 -27.55
CA GLU A 185 -32.48 6.54 -26.16
C GLU A 185 -32.58 5.03 -25.86
N PRO A 186 -31.53 4.39 -25.32
CA PRO A 186 -31.56 2.97 -24.98
C PRO A 186 -32.69 2.65 -24.00
N GLU A 187 -33.46 1.60 -24.28
CA GLU A 187 -34.51 1.13 -23.38
C GLU A 187 -33.90 0.63 -22.06
N TYR A 188 -32.76 -0.06 -22.15
CA TYR A 188 -32.07 -0.63 -21.00
C TYR A 188 -30.72 0.05 -20.75
N GLY A 189 -30.55 0.57 -19.53
CA GLY A 189 -29.26 1.12 -19.08
C GLY A 189 -28.25 0.02 -18.74
N MET A 190 -26.96 0.37 -18.76
CA MET A 190 -25.89 -0.54 -18.34
C MET A 190 -26.12 -1.06 -16.91
N PRO A 191 -26.15 -2.38 -16.67
CA PRO A 191 -26.31 -2.93 -15.33
C PRO A 191 -25.04 -2.75 -14.49
N ILE A 192 -25.19 -2.15 -13.31
CA ILE A 192 -24.12 -2.01 -12.30
C ILE A 192 -24.55 -2.73 -11.04
N ILE A 193 -23.89 -3.84 -10.71
CA ILE A 193 -24.18 -4.67 -9.55
C ILE A 193 -23.22 -4.32 -8.42
N CYS A 194 -23.76 -3.68 -7.38
CA CYS A 194 -23.02 -3.30 -6.19
C CYS A 194 -23.23 -4.34 -5.08
N SER A 195 -22.13 -4.94 -4.65
CA SER A 195 -22.11 -6.08 -3.74
C SER A 195 -21.15 -5.83 -2.58
N LEU A 196 -21.42 -6.45 -1.43
CA LEU A 196 -20.56 -6.38 -0.26
C LEU A 196 -19.71 -7.64 -0.17
N ASP A 197 -18.49 -7.50 0.33
CA ASP A 197 -17.58 -8.61 0.49
C ASP A 197 -17.96 -9.50 1.68
N ASN A 198 -18.92 -10.39 1.47
CA ASN A 198 -19.35 -11.41 2.42
C ASN A 198 -19.89 -12.67 1.69
N PRO A 199 -19.93 -13.84 2.35
CA PRO A 199 -20.26 -15.10 1.68
C PRO A 199 -21.60 -15.12 0.92
N THR A 200 -22.63 -14.45 1.46
CA THR A 200 -23.97 -14.44 0.84
C THR A 200 -23.95 -13.66 -0.47
N GLN A 201 -23.31 -12.50 -0.47
CA GLN A 201 -23.27 -11.61 -1.62
C GLN A 201 -22.25 -12.07 -2.66
N ARG A 202 -21.12 -12.66 -2.24
CA ARG A 202 -20.16 -13.36 -3.12
C ARG A 202 -20.85 -14.45 -3.94
N LYS A 203 -21.67 -15.30 -3.30
CA LYS A 203 -22.49 -16.32 -4.00
C LYS A 203 -23.39 -15.72 -5.08
N LYS A 204 -24.13 -14.65 -4.75
CA LYS A 204 -25.01 -13.98 -5.72
C LYS A 204 -24.23 -13.39 -6.90
N THR A 205 -23.11 -12.72 -6.63
CA THR A 205 -22.22 -12.19 -7.67
C THR A 205 -21.73 -13.31 -8.60
N LEU A 206 -21.23 -14.43 -8.05
CA LEU A 206 -20.76 -15.57 -8.84
C LEU A 206 -21.88 -16.23 -9.65
N SER A 207 -23.11 -16.28 -9.12
CA SER A 207 -24.27 -16.75 -9.89
C SER A 207 -24.56 -15.89 -11.12
N LEU A 208 -24.42 -14.57 -11.01
CA LEU A 208 -24.60 -13.65 -12.15
C LEU A 208 -23.44 -13.74 -13.15
N ILE A 209 -22.21 -13.86 -12.67
CA ILE A 209 -21.03 -14.08 -13.52
C ILE A 209 -21.19 -15.39 -14.31
N LYS A 210 -21.54 -16.50 -13.64
CA LYS A 210 -21.84 -17.78 -14.28
C LYS A 210 -22.93 -17.66 -15.35
N TYR A 211 -23.98 -16.90 -15.06
CA TYR A 211 -25.07 -16.64 -16.00
C TYR A 211 -24.59 -15.90 -17.26
N ILE A 212 -23.78 -14.84 -17.11
CA ILE A 212 -23.19 -14.09 -18.22
C ILE A 212 -22.25 -15.00 -19.02
N HIS A 213 -21.37 -15.74 -18.34
CA HIS A 213 -20.42 -16.66 -18.97
C HIS A 213 -21.13 -17.67 -19.88
N LYS A 214 -22.18 -18.31 -19.36
CA LYS A 214 -22.99 -19.26 -20.14
C LYS A 214 -23.61 -18.61 -21.38
N LYS A 215 -24.05 -17.36 -21.31
CA LYS A 215 -24.61 -16.62 -22.46
C LYS A 215 -23.54 -16.32 -23.51
N VAL A 216 -22.33 -15.98 -23.09
CA VAL A 216 -21.19 -15.76 -24.00
C VAL A 216 -20.83 -17.06 -24.72
N GLU A 217 -20.61 -18.15 -23.98
CA GLU A 217 -20.26 -19.46 -24.53
C GLU A 217 -21.34 -20.00 -25.49
N THR A 218 -22.62 -19.95 -25.10
CA THR A 218 -23.69 -20.63 -25.83
C THR A 218 -24.31 -19.82 -26.95
N LYS A 219 -24.31 -18.47 -26.86
CA LYS A 219 -25.03 -17.59 -27.81
C LYS A 219 -24.13 -16.61 -28.55
N LYS A 220 -22.79 -16.70 -28.39
CA LYS A 220 -21.82 -15.72 -28.92
C LYS A 220 -22.20 -14.27 -28.59
N SER A 221 -22.73 -14.05 -27.39
CA SER A 221 -23.21 -12.74 -26.95
C SER A 221 -22.06 -11.72 -26.84
N LEU A 222 -22.36 -10.45 -27.12
CA LEU A 222 -21.45 -9.32 -26.85
C LEU A 222 -21.34 -8.99 -25.35
N LEU A 223 -22.18 -9.61 -24.51
CA LEU A 223 -22.11 -9.43 -23.07
C LEU A 223 -20.72 -9.75 -22.53
N ARG A 224 -20.21 -8.90 -21.64
CA ARG A 224 -19.00 -9.17 -20.86
C ARG A 224 -19.22 -8.69 -19.43
N TYR A 225 -18.54 -9.26 -18.44
CA TYR A 225 -18.56 -8.71 -17.08
C TYR A 225 -17.25 -8.01 -16.76
N GLY A 226 -17.33 -6.84 -16.14
CA GLY A 226 -16.18 -6.17 -15.56
C GLY A 226 -16.29 -6.17 -14.04
N MET A 227 -15.18 -6.28 -13.33
CA MET A 227 -15.15 -6.31 -11.87
C MET A 227 -14.23 -5.24 -11.31
N ILE A 228 -14.66 -4.50 -10.29
CA ILE A 228 -13.80 -3.58 -9.55
C ILE A 228 -13.91 -3.90 -8.06
N TRP A 229 -12.77 -4.14 -7.44
CA TRP A 229 -12.63 -4.43 -6.01
C TRP A 229 -12.13 -3.19 -5.28
N ASP A 230 -12.92 -2.71 -4.31
CA ASP A 230 -12.51 -1.65 -3.40
C ASP A 230 -11.84 -2.25 -2.15
N GLU A 231 -10.78 -1.58 -1.68
CA GLU A 231 -9.87 -2.12 -0.65
C GLU A 231 -9.44 -3.54 -1.03
N ALA A 232 -8.96 -3.67 -2.27
CA ALA A 232 -8.72 -4.93 -2.96
C ALA A 232 -7.76 -5.86 -2.20
N ASP A 233 -6.75 -5.29 -1.55
CA ASP A 233 -5.80 -5.96 -0.65
C ASP A 233 -6.50 -6.82 0.42
N LYS A 234 -7.70 -6.42 0.85
CA LYS A 234 -8.50 -7.13 1.85
C LYS A 234 -9.63 -7.94 1.24
N THR A 235 -10.33 -7.36 0.27
CA THR A 235 -11.56 -7.95 -0.26
C THR A 235 -11.27 -9.04 -1.28
N TYR A 236 -10.39 -8.77 -2.24
CA TYR A 236 -10.12 -9.71 -3.32
C TYR A 236 -9.32 -10.92 -2.85
N ALA A 237 -8.20 -10.70 -2.14
CA ALA A 237 -7.35 -11.78 -1.63
C ALA A 237 -8.13 -12.81 -0.81
N SER A 238 -9.05 -12.34 0.06
CA SER A 238 -9.88 -13.22 0.91
C SER A 238 -11.09 -13.87 0.21
N ALA A 239 -11.37 -13.49 -1.05
CA ALA A 239 -12.50 -13.98 -1.81
C ALA A 239 -12.09 -14.85 -3.01
N ARG A 240 -10.92 -14.59 -3.59
CA ARG A 240 -10.45 -15.13 -4.87
C ARG A 240 -10.63 -16.64 -4.99
N ASP A 241 -10.08 -17.37 -4.03
CA ASP A 241 -9.99 -18.83 -4.04
C ASP A 241 -11.14 -19.51 -3.26
N VAL A 242 -12.06 -18.75 -2.66
CA VAL A 242 -13.16 -19.33 -1.90
C VAL A 242 -14.18 -19.96 -2.85
N GLU A 243 -14.38 -21.26 -2.68
CA GLU A 243 -15.33 -22.02 -3.47
C GLU A 243 -16.77 -21.95 -2.94
N TYR A 244 -17.71 -21.91 -3.86
CA TYR A 244 -19.14 -21.94 -3.62
C TYR A 244 -19.82 -22.92 -4.56
N THR A 245 -20.79 -23.67 -4.05
CA THR A 245 -21.65 -24.53 -4.88
C THR A 245 -22.79 -23.70 -5.48
N ILE A 246 -22.83 -23.56 -6.80
CA ILE A 246 -23.86 -22.82 -7.55
C ILE A 246 -24.39 -23.71 -8.67
N GLU A 247 -25.68 -24.08 -8.58
CA GLU A 247 -26.33 -24.99 -9.53
C GLU A 247 -25.56 -26.34 -9.67
N GLY A 248 -25.15 -26.91 -8.54
CA GLY A 248 -24.43 -28.19 -8.49
C GLY A 248 -22.94 -28.13 -8.86
N GLU A 249 -22.41 -26.96 -9.23
CA GLU A 249 -21.02 -26.79 -9.64
C GLU A 249 -20.22 -26.00 -8.60
N ALA A 250 -19.00 -26.44 -8.30
CA ALA A 250 -18.04 -25.65 -7.52
C ALA A 250 -17.49 -24.50 -8.38
N VAL A 251 -17.65 -23.27 -7.89
CA VAL A 251 -17.21 -22.05 -8.56
C VAL A 251 -16.53 -21.09 -7.57
N SER A 252 -15.54 -20.36 -8.06
CA SER A 252 -14.80 -19.34 -7.33
C SER A 252 -14.61 -18.11 -8.23
N PHE A 253 -14.10 -16.99 -7.68
CA PHE A 253 -13.73 -15.84 -8.51
C PHE A 253 -12.54 -16.17 -9.41
N LYS A 254 -11.54 -16.89 -8.89
CA LYS A 254 -10.39 -17.39 -9.67
C LYS A 254 -10.83 -18.13 -10.93
N LYS A 255 -11.83 -19.01 -10.82
CA LYS A 255 -12.36 -19.77 -11.96
C LYS A 255 -12.80 -18.87 -13.12
N TYR A 256 -13.41 -17.72 -12.85
CA TYR A 256 -13.91 -16.81 -13.88
C TYR A 256 -12.93 -15.68 -14.22
N ILE A 257 -11.98 -15.37 -13.35
CA ILE A 257 -11.00 -14.30 -13.59
C ILE A 257 -9.75 -14.85 -14.28
N VAL A 258 -9.31 -16.05 -13.90
CA VAL A 258 -8.03 -16.64 -14.33
C VAL A 258 -8.26 -17.80 -15.29
N ASP A 259 -9.10 -18.76 -14.90
CA ASP A 259 -9.20 -20.05 -15.60
C ASP A 259 -10.11 -19.98 -16.83
N LYS A 260 -11.24 -19.27 -16.72
CA LYS A 260 -12.27 -19.09 -17.76
C LYS A 260 -12.63 -17.61 -17.94
N ASN A 261 -11.72 -16.86 -18.53
CA ASN A 261 -11.81 -15.39 -18.61
C ASN A 261 -12.35 -14.86 -19.95
N ASP A 262 -12.88 -15.71 -20.83
CA ASP A 262 -13.38 -15.31 -22.16
C ASP A 262 -14.54 -14.28 -22.10
N ALA A 263 -15.30 -14.32 -21.01
CA ALA A 263 -16.40 -13.40 -20.73
C ALA A 263 -15.98 -12.19 -19.85
N LEU A 264 -14.75 -12.15 -19.37
CA LEU A 264 -14.20 -11.02 -18.60
C LEU A 264 -13.95 -9.83 -19.54
N TYR A 265 -14.52 -8.68 -19.20
CA TYR A 265 -14.27 -7.40 -19.85
C TYR A 265 -12.95 -6.81 -19.33
N ARG A 266 -12.92 -6.55 -18.01
CA ARG A 266 -11.81 -5.89 -17.32
C ARG A 266 -11.91 -6.09 -15.80
N LEU A 267 -10.77 -6.07 -15.12
CA LEU A 267 -10.59 -6.23 -13.68
C LEU A 267 -9.91 -4.99 -13.12
N GLY A 268 -10.46 -4.43 -12.04
CA GLY A 268 -9.96 -3.24 -11.38
C GLY A 268 -9.68 -3.50 -9.92
N PHE A 269 -8.55 -3.01 -9.42
CA PHE A 269 -8.17 -3.09 -8.01
C PHE A 269 -7.94 -1.69 -7.45
N ALA A 270 -8.82 -1.24 -6.56
CA ALA A 270 -8.67 0.04 -5.89
C ALA A 270 -8.11 -0.17 -4.48
N SER A 271 -6.86 0.25 -4.25
CA SER A 271 -6.16 0.07 -2.98
C SER A 271 -5.44 1.33 -2.52
N ALA A 272 -5.15 1.41 -1.22
CA ALA A 272 -4.31 2.44 -0.63
C ALA A 272 -2.91 1.92 -0.24
N THR A 273 -2.72 0.59 -0.25
CA THR A 273 -1.44 -0.07 0.00
C THR A 273 -1.18 -1.12 -1.09
N GLU A 274 0.09 -1.46 -1.27
CA GLU A 274 0.53 -2.38 -2.32
C GLU A 274 -0.01 -3.79 -2.08
N GLY A 275 -0.14 -4.20 -0.81
CA GLY A 275 -0.72 -5.49 -0.41
C GLY A 275 -0.06 -6.70 -1.07
N ASP A 276 -0.66 -7.87 -0.86
CA ASP A 276 -0.15 -9.13 -1.44
C ASP A 276 -0.47 -9.22 -2.94
N LEU A 277 -1.51 -8.53 -3.41
CA LEU A 277 -1.98 -8.59 -4.81
C LEU A 277 -0.92 -8.21 -5.85
N ILE A 278 0.11 -7.48 -5.43
CA ILE A 278 1.14 -6.93 -6.31
C ILE A 278 2.49 -7.60 -6.06
N ILE A 279 2.81 -7.92 -4.81
CA ILE A 279 4.12 -8.46 -4.43
C ILE A 279 4.16 -9.98 -4.56
N ASP A 280 3.01 -10.65 -4.45
CA ASP A 280 2.93 -12.11 -4.44
C ASP A 280 2.63 -12.65 -5.84
N ASP A 281 3.50 -13.56 -6.30
CA ASP A 281 3.35 -14.31 -7.56
C ASP A 281 2.08 -15.15 -7.63
N ASN A 282 1.37 -15.34 -6.51
CA ASN A 282 0.08 -16.04 -6.44
C ASN A 282 -1.07 -15.33 -7.18
N TYR A 283 -0.86 -14.09 -7.65
CA TYR A 283 -1.84 -13.28 -8.38
C TYR A 283 -1.41 -12.96 -9.82
N PRO A 284 -1.28 -13.97 -10.71
CA PRO A 284 -0.88 -13.76 -12.11
C PRO A 284 -1.82 -12.83 -12.88
N GLU A 285 -3.08 -12.70 -12.47
CA GLU A 285 -4.02 -11.74 -13.05
C GLU A 285 -3.71 -10.27 -12.73
N CYS A 286 -2.88 -10.00 -11.72
CA CYS A 286 -2.44 -8.66 -11.31
C CYS A 286 -1.13 -8.24 -11.96
N ALA A 287 -0.35 -9.21 -12.42
CA ALA A 287 0.95 -8.96 -13.00
C ALA A 287 0.82 -8.14 -14.30
N ASN A 288 1.78 -7.23 -14.49
CA ASN A 288 1.81 -6.22 -15.55
C ASN A 288 0.52 -5.41 -15.73
N ALA A 289 -0.27 -5.27 -14.66
CA ALA A 289 -1.45 -4.44 -14.68
C ALA A 289 -1.10 -2.96 -14.86
N TYR A 290 -2.02 -2.24 -15.49
CA TYR A 290 -1.88 -0.80 -15.71
C TYR A 290 -2.17 -0.03 -14.42
N ILE A 291 -1.28 0.89 -14.01
CA ILE A 291 -1.63 1.87 -12.97
C ILE A 291 -2.43 2.99 -13.61
N TYR A 292 -3.61 3.27 -13.07
CA TYR A 292 -4.35 4.46 -13.49
C TYR A 292 -3.64 5.73 -13.01
N PRO A 293 -3.18 6.61 -13.91
CA PRO A 293 -2.62 7.89 -13.52
C PRO A 293 -3.74 8.73 -12.91
N VAL A 294 -3.49 9.28 -11.73
CA VAL A 294 -4.51 10.06 -11.03
C VAL A 294 -4.31 11.53 -11.32
N ILE A 295 -5.20 12.07 -12.16
CA ILE A 295 -5.27 13.49 -12.42
C ILE A 295 -5.93 14.18 -11.23
N ILE A 296 -5.11 14.71 -10.33
CA ILE A 296 -5.57 15.59 -9.26
C ILE A 296 -5.66 17.00 -9.84
N THR A 297 -6.86 17.59 -9.85
CA THR A 297 -7.02 18.99 -10.29
C THR A 297 -6.16 19.91 -9.42
N PRO A 298 -5.63 21.02 -9.95
CA PRO A 298 -4.83 21.98 -9.18
C PRO A 298 -5.52 22.46 -7.88
N ASP A 299 -6.85 22.64 -7.91
CA ASP A 299 -7.63 23.02 -6.73
C ASP A 299 -7.57 21.95 -5.62
N ILE A 300 -7.83 20.69 -5.95
CA ILE A 300 -7.72 19.58 -5.00
C ILE A 300 -6.28 19.46 -4.48
N GLN A 301 -5.27 19.61 -5.33
CA GLN A 301 -3.86 19.54 -4.93
C GLN A 301 -3.52 20.65 -3.93
N ALA A 302 -3.94 21.88 -4.20
CA ALA A 302 -3.70 23.04 -3.33
C ALA A 302 -4.40 22.93 -1.98
N ASN A 303 -5.54 22.24 -1.92
CA ASN A 303 -6.40 22.19 -0.73
C ASN A 303 -6.37 20.85 0.02
N TYR A 304 -5.72 19.81 -0.51
CA TYR A 304 -5.61 18.54 0.18
C TYR A 304 -4.58 18.58 1.29
N ARG A 305 -4.95 18.08 2.46
CA ARG A 305 -4.09 17.95 3.65
C ARG A 305 -4.11 16.51 4.11
N SER A 306 -2.93 15.98 4.40
CA SER A 306 -2.73 14.65 4.97
C SER A 306 -1.35 14.57 5.61
N LEU A 307 -0.98 13.44 6.22
CA LEU A 307 0.27 13.28 6.98
C LEU A 307 1.55 13.66 6.19
N HIS A 308 1.56 13.52 4.86
CA HIS A 308 2.73 13.89 4.04
C HIS A 308 2.77 15.37 3.62
N HIS A 309 1.72 16.14 3.90
CA HIS A 309 1.65 17.56 3.54
C HIS A 309 2.56 18.39 4.47
N PRO A 310 3.21 19.48 3.99
CA PRO A 310 4.07 20.33 4.83
C PRO A 310 3.38 20.92 6.07
N GLU A 311 2.08 21.21 5.95
CA GLU A 311 1.24 21.71 7.06
C GLU A 311 0.80 20.61 8.05
N ALA A 312 1.26 19.36 7.88
CA ALA A 312 1.00 18.27 8.82
C ALA A 312 2.16 18.09 9.80
N VAL A 313 1.85 18.20 11.09
CA VAL A 313 2.81 18.07 12.19
C VAL A 313 2.67 16.70 12.85
N SER A 314 3.73 15.88 12.81
CA SER A 314 3.80 14.65 13.60
C SER A 314 4.43 14.91 14.96
N HIS A 315 3.70 14.58 16.02
CA HIS A 315 4.18 14.51 17.38
C HIS A 315 4.52 13.05 17.69
N SER A 316 5.77 12.67 17.43
CA SER A 316 6.27 11.31 17.64
C SER A 316 6.52 11.03 19.12
N ILE A 317 5.75 10.11 19.69
CA ILE A 317 5.83 9.73 21.10
C ILE A 317 6.58 8.40 21.21
N PRO A 318 7.59 8.26 22.09
CA PRO A 318 8.34 7.01 22.23
C PRO A 318 7.45 5.81 22.56
N TYR A 319 7.76 4.67 21.95
CA TYR A 319 7.02 3.42 22.14
C TYR A 319 7.08 2.93 23.59
N LEU A 320 5.91 2.71 24.20
CA LEU A 320 5.79 2.07 25.52
C LEU A 320 5.46 0.57 25.35
N LYS A 321 6.21 -0.33 26.02
CA LYS A 321 6.05 -1.80 25.93
C LYS A 321 4.61 -2.31 26.15
N LYS A 322 3.77 -1.58 26.89
CA LYS A 322 2.33 -1.85 27.03
C LYS A 322 1.54 -0.67 26.47
N HIS A 323 1.04 -0.80 25.25
CA HIS A 323 0.27 0.25 24.60
C HIS A 323 -1.24 0.00 24.72
N ASN A 324 -1.91 0.75 25.60
CA ASN A 324 -3.37 0.82 25.64
C ASN A 324 -3.82 2.10 24.91
N PRO A 325 -4.57 2.02 23.79
CA PRO A 325 -4.97 3.20 23.02
C PRO A 325 -5.69 4.28 23.84
N ASN A 326 -6.56 3.88 24.78
CA ASN A 326 -7.29 4.84 25.61
C ASN A 326 -6.38 5.50 26.63
N SER A 327 -5.55 4.72 27.33
CA SER A 327 -4.60 5.27 28.30
C SER A 327 -3.56 6.17 27.64
N TYR A 328 -3.12 5.80 26.44
CA TYR A 328 -2.26 6.63 25.59
C TYR A 328 -2.94 7.96 25.28
N ALA A 329 -4.16 7.94 24.76
CA ALA A 329 -4.89 9.16 24.42
C ALA A 329 -5.16 10.07 25.63
N MET A 330 -5.55 9.50 26.77
CA MET A 330 -5.71 10.27 28.01
C MET A 330 -4.38 10.88 28.48
N GLY A 331 -3.27 10.14 28.34
CA GLY A 331 -1.93 10.65 28.63
C GLY A 331 -1.56 11.85 27.75
N ILE A 332 -1.77 11.75 26.44
CA ILE A 332 -1.49 12.85 25.50
C ILE A 332 -2.35 14.08 25.80
N LEU A 333 -3.65 13.91 25.97
CA LEU A 333 -4.57 15.02 26.29
C LEU A 333 -4.20 15.71 27.61
N LYS A 334 -3.72 14.95 28.60
CA LYS A 334 -3.31 15.49 29.90
C LYS A 334 -1.97 16.22 29.81
N THR A 335 -0.95 15.57 29.25
CA THR A 335 0.41 16.11 29.15
C THR A 335 0.47 17.35 28.26
N HIS A 336 -0.32 17.39 27.18
CA HIS A 336 -0.37 18.50 26.23
C HIS A 336 -1.68 19.30 26.34
N SER A 337 -2.22 19.42 27.55
CA SER A 337 -3.49 20.10 27.81
C SER A 337 -3.53 21.53 27.24
N GLU A 338 -2.43 22.27 27.33
CA GLU A 338 -2.31 23.62 26.76
C GLU A 338 -2.58 23.64 25.24
N HIS A 339 -2.01 22.71 24.49
CA HIS A 339 -2.25 22.61 23.03
C HIS A 339 -3.72 22.39 22.71
N PHE A 340 -4.39 21.51 23.46
CA PHE A 340 -5.77 21.12 23.16
C PHE A 340 -6.81 22.09 23.69
N GLN A 341 -6.61 22.66 24.88
CA GLN A 341 -7.60 23.49 25.58
C GLN A 341 -7.49 24.98 25.27
N THR A 342 -6.34 25.43 24.77
CA THR A 342 -6.19 26.82 24.33
C THR A 342 -6.87 27.01 22.96
N PRO A 343 -7.81 27.96 22.82
CA PRO A 343 -8.40 28.25 21.52
C PRO A 343 -7.32 28.81 20.57
N ILE A 344 -7.34 28.35 19.32
CA ILE A 344 -6.50 28.90 18.25
C ILE A 344 -7.28 29.99 17.50
N VAL A 345 -6.56 30.91 16.88
CA VAL A 345 -7.16 31.97 16.05
C VAL A 345 -7.18 31.50 14.60
N LEU A 346 -8.37 31.45 14.00
CA LEU A 346 -8.52 31.12 12.58
C LEU A 346 -8.05 32.27 11.67
N PRO A 347 -7.83 32.02 10.37
CA PRO A 347 -7.48 33.09 9.42
C PRO A 347 -8.49 34.25 9.37
N ASN A 348 -9.76 33.99 9.74
CA ASN A 348 -10.82 35.00 9.83
C ASN A 348 -10.85 35.75 11.19
N GLY A 349 -9.88 35.50 12.09
CA GLY A 349 -9.79 36.13 13.41
C GLY A 349 -10.63 35.48 14.51
N ASN A 350 -11.51 34.51 14.18
CA ASN A 350 -12.38 33.90 15.17
C ASN A 350 -11.64 32.87 16.04
N PRO A 351 -11.98 32.76 17.35
CA PRO A 351 -11.46 31.70 18.20
C PRO A 351 -12.04 30.35 17.78
N TYR A 352 -11.20 29.33 17.75
CA TYR A 352 -11.55 27.98 17.37
C TYR A 352 -10.93 26.99 18.35
N PHE A 353 -11.75 26.21 19.04
CA PHE A 353 -11.23 25.09 19.82
C PHE A 353 -10.94 23.90 18.92
N ARG A 354 -9.87 23.17 19.21
CA ARG A 354 -9.44 22.01 18.41
C ARG A 354 -10.46 20.88 18.41
N LYS A 355 -10.48 20.14 17.30
CA LYS A 355 -11.35 18.97 17.08
C LYS A 355 -10.45 17.76 16.89
N VAL A 356 -10.56 16.78 17.79
CA VAL A 356 -9.62 15.68 17.94
C VAL A 356 -10.28 14.35 17.60
N ILE A 357 -9.64 13.54 16.78
CA ILE A 357 -10.02 12.15 16.50
C ILE A 357 -9.20 11.23 17.41
N ILE A 358 -9.83 10.36 18.18
CA ILE A 358 -9.17 9.44 19.11
C ILE A 358 -9.39 7.99 18.67
N ASN A 359 -8.30 7.33 18.30
CA ASN A 359 -8.26 5.89 18.08
C ASN A 359 -8.37 5.14 19.42
N SER A 360 -9.55 4.60 19.70
CA SER A 360 -9.92 3.96 20.97
C SER A 360 -9.90 2.43 20.87
N ARG A 361 -10.20 1.73 21.97
CA ARG A 361 -10.46 0.28 21.96
C ARG A 361 -11.85 -0.05 21.38
N VAL A 362 -12.05 -1.32 21.01
CA VAL A 362 -13.29 -1.78 20.35
C VAL A 362 -14.48 -1.84 21.32
N GLN A 363 -14.25 -2.11 22.61
CA GLN A 363 -15.32 -2.23 23.60
C GLN A 363 -16.03 -0.88 23.82
N THR A 364 -17.36 -0.86 23.64
CA THR A 364 -18.16 0.35 23.88
C THR A 364 -17.91 0.93 25.26
N LYS A 365 -17.91 0.10 26.31
CA LYS A 365 -17.73 0.54 27.69
C LYS A 365 -16.43 1.34 27.86
N GLU A 366 -15.34 0.92 27.21
CA GLU A 366 -14.07 1.63 27.29
C GLU A 366 -14.11 2.96 26.53
N MET A 367 -14.83 3.04 25.40
CA MET A 367 -15.08 4.31 24.70
C MET A 367 -15.93 5.28 25.55
N GLU A 368 -16.90 4.75 26.29
CA GLU A 368 -17.75 5.53 27.20
C GLU A 368 -16.93 6.06 28.39
N SER A 369 -16.06 5.24 28.97
CA SER A 369 -15.17 5.66 30.05
C SER A 369 -14.25 6.81 29.65
N ILE A 370 -13.61 6.75 28.48
CA ILE A 370 -12.77 7.85 28.00
C ILE A 370 -13.61 9.09 27.64
N ALA A 371 -14.84 8.95 27.14
CA ALA A 371 -15.72 10.08 26.86
C ALA A 371 -16.16 10.83 28.13
N ILE A 372 -16.43 10.08 29.21
CA ILE A 372 -16.73 10.64 30.54
C ILE A 372 -15.50 11.38 31.07
N TRP A 373 -14.33 10.75 31.03
CA TRP A 373 -13.06 11.37 31.44
C TRP A 373 -12.78 12.67 30.65
N CYS A 374 -12.98 12.67 29.33
CA CYS A 374 -12.82 13.88 28.51
C CYS A 374 -13.77 15.00 28.96
N ASN A 375 -15.02 14.68 29.29
CA ASN A 375 -15.98 15.66 29.80
C ASN A 375 -15.55 16.28 31.14
N GLU A 376 -15.04 15.45 32.05
CA GLU A 376 -14.51 15.89 33.35
C GLU A 376 -13.27 16.76 33.19
N ASN A 377 -12.52 16.59 32.10
CA ASN A 377 -11.33 17.37 31.76
C ASN A 377 -11.60 18.49 30.73
N ASN A 378 -12.82 19.05 30.75
CA ASN A 378 -13.22 20.19 29.93
C ASN A 378 -13.17 19.98 28.40
N PHE A 379 -13.52 18.79 27.92
CA PHE A 379 -13.79 18.51 26.51
C PHE A 379 -15.28 18.24 26.27
N HIS A 380 -15.74 18.45 25.05
CA HIS A 380 -16.93 17.77 24.53
C HIS A 380 -16.54 16.41 23.99
N ALA A 381 -17.41 15.40 24.11
CA ALA A 381 -17.10 14.07 23.60
C ALA A 381 -18.26 13.46 22.81
N LEU A 382 -17.91 12.89 21.66
CA LEU A 382 -18.79 12.07 20.83
C LEU A 382 -18.21 10.66 20.75
N VAL A 383 -19.03 9.66 21.06
CA VAL A 383 -18.67 8.24 20.86
C VAL A 383 -19.36 7.70 19.63
N ILE A 384 -18.57 7.16 18.71
CA ILE A 384 -19.07 6.56 17.47
C ILE A 384 -18.78 5.07 17.53
N ASN A 385 -19.81 4.29 17.84
CA ASN A 385 -19.74 2.84 17.80
C ASN A 385 -20.79 2.30 16.82
N GLY A 386 -20.33 1.64 15.76
CA GLY A 386 -21.20 1.01 14.78
C GLY A 386 -20.68 -0.37 14.40
N ALA A 387 -21.38 -1.42 14.82
CA ALA A 387 -21.50 -2.62 14.02
C ALA A 387 -22.51 -2.32 12.90
N GLY A 388 -22.26 -2.78 11.66
CA GLY A 388 -23.14 -2.53 10.52
C GLY A 388 -24.60 -2.96 10.74
N GLY A 389 -25.51 -2.48 9.89
CA GLY A 389 -26.93 -2.89 9.90
C GLY A 389 -27.93 -1.87 10.50
N GLY A 390 -27.80 -0.58 10.17
CA GLY A 390 -28.82 0.44 10.53
C GLY A 390 -28.86 0.87 12.00
N ARG A 391 -28.00 0.32 12.86
CA ARG A 391 -27.87 0.66 14.29
C ARG A 391 -26.72 1.62 14.60
N ALA A 392 -26.02 2.11 13.57
CA ALA A 392 -24.94 3.06 13.76
C ALA A 392 -25.49 4.37 14.34
N SER A 393 -24.90 4.81 15.45
CA SER A 393 -25.31 5.99 16.18
C SER A 393 -24.12 6.76 16.72
N ILE A 394 -24.29 8.07 16.89
CA ILE A 394 -23.36 8.96 17.55
C ILE A 394 -23.94 9.28 18.93
N LYS A 395 -23.20 8.92 19.98
CA LYS A 395 -23.56 9.23 21.36
C LYS A 395 -22.87 10.52 21.80
N VAL A 396 -23.65 11.49 22.26
CA VAL A 396 -23.14 12.77 22.77
C VAL A 396 -23.03 12.69 24.28
N TYR A 397 -21.84 12.99 24.81
CA TYR A 397 -21.58 13.07 26.24
C TYR A 397 -21.43 14.54 26.64
N LYS A 398 -22.21 14.96 27.64
CA LYS A 398 -22.16 16.29 28.27
C LYS A 398 -22.21 16.11 29.78
N LYS A 399 -21.43 16.91 30.53
CA LYS A 399 -21.40 16.90 32.00
C LYS A 399 -21.18 15.49 32.58
N GLY A 400 -20.29 14.71 31.96
CA GLY A 400 -19.93 13.36 32.40
C GLY A 400 -20.99 12.28 32.18
N LYS A 401 -22.08 12.58 31.45
CA LYS A 401 -23.18 11.62 31.20
C LYS A 401 -23.56 11.58 29.73
N LEU A 402 -24.16 10.46 29.32
CA LEU A 402 -24.78 10.35 28.01
C LEU A 402 -25.95 11.34 27.93
N SER A 403 -25.83 12.34 27.07
CA SER A 403 -26.84 13.38 26.89
C SER A 403 -27.86 13.00 25.83
N ARG A 404 -27.40 12.51 24.67
CA ARG A 404 -28.29 12.15 23.55
C ARG A 404 -27.62 11.12 22.64
N THR A 405 -28.44 10.34 21.94
CA THR A 405 -27.99 9.42 20.89
C THR A 405 -28.62 9.82 19.56
N TYR A 406 -27.79 10.05 18.56
CA TYR A 406 -28.19 10.41 17.20
C TYR A 406 -28.02 9.22 16.28
N LYS A 407 -29.08 8.80 15.59
CA LYS A 407 -28.97 7.77 14.55
C LYS A 407 -28.36 8.38 13.28
N LEU A 408 -27.62 7.60 12.49
CA LEU A 408 -27.13 8.05 11.18
C LEU A 408 -28.24 8.11 10.11
N LYS A 409 -29.35 7.39 10.35
CA LYS A 409 -30.55 7.42 9.50
C LYS A 409 -31.64 8.23 10.19
N PHE A 410 -32.16 9.25 9.51
CA PHE A 410 -33.24 10.13 9.97
C PHE A 410 -34.30 10.23 8.86
N GLU A 411 -35.59 10.08 9.19
CA GLU A 411 -36.71 10.12 8.21
C GLU A 411 -36.53 9.23 6.97
N ASN A 412 -35.95 8.05 7.16
CA ASN A 412 -35.57 7.14 6.07
C ASN A 412 -34.46 7.62 5.12
N VAL A 413 -33.92 8.81 5.34
CA VAL A 413 -32.75 9.35 4.63
C VAL A 413 -31.48 8.98 5.40
N SER A 414 -30.55 8.30 4.72
CA SER A 414 -29.22 8.03 5.26
C SER A 414 -28.36 9.28 5.07
N LYS A 415 -27.91 9.89 6.17
CA LYS A 415 -26.96 11.02 6.12
C LYS A 415 -25.53 10.52 6.14
N SER A 416 -24.62 11.28 5.53
CA SER A 416 -23.19 10.99 5.67
C SER A 416 -22.74 11.24 7.12
N LEU A 417 -21.71 10.49 7.55
CA LEU A 417 -21.21 10.57 8.93
C LEU A 417 -20.71 11.99 9.28
N ASN A 418 -19.96 12.61 8.37
CA ASN A 418 -19.39 13.95 8.54
C ASN A 418 -20.47 15.05 8.59
N GLU A 419 -21.46 15.02 7.70
CA GLU A 419 -22.62 15.93 7.74
C GLU A 419 -23.37 15.78 9.07
N ARG A 420 -23.53 14.54 9.55
CA ARG A 420 -24.21 14.28 10.81
C ARG A 420 -23.44 14.79 12.01
N ILE A 421 -22.11 14.67 12.01
CA ILE A 421 -21.25 15.24 13.04
C ILE A 421 -21.36 16.76 13.05
N TYR A 422 -21.32 17.39 11.88
CA TYR A 422 -21.48 18.84 11.74
C TYR A 422 -22.85 19.33 12.26
N TYR A 423 -23.92 18.59 11.91
CA TYR A 423 -25.25 18.83 12.44
C TYR A 423 -25.27 18.83 13.97
N ILE A 424 -24.74 17.76 14.59
CA ILE A 424 -24.68 17.65 16.05
C ILE A 424 -23.85 18.81 16.63
N TYR A 425 -22.69 19.12 16.04
CA TYR A 425 -21.81 20.19 16.49
C TYR A 425 -22.54 21.54 16.58
N LYS A 426 -23.32 21.91 15.55
CA LYS A 426 -24.09 23.16 15.52
C LYS A 426 -25.29 23.12 16.46
N THR A 427 -26.16 22.10 16.39
CA THR A 427 -27.39 22.09 17.21
C THR A 427 -27.09 21.93 18.70
N GLN A 428 -26.02 21.23 19.05
CA GLN A 428 -25.59 21.04 20.43
C GLN A 428 -24.66 22.15 20.93
N LYS A 429 -24.36 23.17 20.11
CA LYS A 429 -23.49 24.31 20.44
C LYS A 429 -22.14 23.87 21.03
N MET A 430 -21.44 22.98 20.32
CA MET A 430 -20.24 22.30 20.84
C MET A 430 -18.95 23.07 20.50
N ASN A 431 -19.02 24.40 20.42
CA ASN A 431 -17.95 25.29 19.97
C ASN A 431 -17.26 26.07 21.08
N ASP A 432 -17.71 25.94 22.33
CA ASP A 432 -17.23 26.66 23.52
C ASP A 432 -16.05 25.97 24.23
N LYS A 433 -15.69 24.74 23.82
CA LYS A 433 -14.53 23.99 24.30
C LYS A 433 -14.10 22.95 23.27
N PRO A 434 -12.93 22.29 23.42
CA PRO A 434 -12.44 21.33 22.44
C PRO A 434 -13.36 20.12 22.33
N LEU A 435 -13.43 19.55 21.13
CA LEU A 435 -14.30 18.41 20.83
C LEU A 435 -13.46 17.17 20.52
N VAL A 436 -13.74 16.07 21.18
CA VAL A 436 -13.16 14.76 20.86
C VAL A 436 -14.19 13.82 20.22
N ILE A 437 -13.77 13.11 19.19
CA ILE A 437 -14.48 11.99 18.60
C ILE A 437 -13.74 10.71 18.95
N ILE A 438 -14.44 9.77 19.57
CA ILE A 438 -13.89 8.53 20.09
C ILE A 438 -14.50 7.36 19.33
N GLY A 439 -13.65 6.48 18.80
CA GLY A 439 -14.09 5.27 18.11
C GLY A 439 -12.93 4.34 17.77
N MET A 440 -13.24 3.18 17.21
CA MET A 440 -12.24 2.24 16.68
C MET A 440 -12.66 1.82 15.28
N ARG A 441 -13.72 0.99 15.18
CA ARG A 441 -14.19 0.43 13.91
C ARG A 441 -14.63 1.44 12.85
N LYS A 442 -15.21 2.58 13.27
CA LYS A 442 -15.61 3.66 12.35
C LYS A 442 -14.54 4.73 12.17
N ILE A 443 -13.47 4.67 12.96
CA ILE A 443 -12.19 5.34 12.65
C ILE A 443 -11.39 4.47 11.66
N ASP A 444 -11.67 3.17 11.57
CA ASP A 444 -11.05 2.28 10.58
C ASP A 444 -11.67 2.37 9.19
N ARG A 445 -12.93 2.80 9.07
CA ARG A 445 -13.75 2.56 7.85
C ARG A 445 -14.51 3.81 7.37
N GLY A 446 -14.10 4.34 6.20
CA GLY A 446 -14.84 5.28 5.35
C GLY A 446 -14.76 6.78 5.65
N LEU A 447 -14.36 7.56 4.63
CA LEU A 447 -14.27 9.04 4.52
C LEU A 447 -13.52 9.80 5.63
N SER A 448 -13.12 11.02 5.28
CA SER A 448 -12.64 12.01 6.24
C SER A 448 -13.72 12.34 7.27
N PHE A 449 -13.34 12.69 8.50
CA PHE A 449 -14.29 13.23 9.48
C PHE A 449 -14.70 14.68 9.16
N HIS A 450 -13.95 15.36 8.28
CA HIS A 450 -14.25 16.72 7.87
C HIS A 450 -15.58 16.80 7.14
N TYR A 451 -16.38 17.80 7.48
CA TYR A 451 -17.45 18.29 6.62
C TYR A 451 -17.04 19.67 6.13
N CYS A 452 -16.57 19.74 4.88
CA CYS A 452 -16.15 20.97 4.22
C CYS A 452 -16.92 21.07 2.90
N PRO A 453 -18.03 21.81 2.85
CA PRO A 453 -18.68 22.14 1.59
C PRO A 453 -17.67 22.83 0.66
N ARG A 454 -17.74 22.52 -0.64
CA ARG A 454 -16.82 23.09 -1.65
C ARG A 454 -17.42 24.28 -2.39
N ALA A 455 -18.75 24.36 -2.42
CA ALA A 455 -19.47 25.48 -3.03
C ALA A 455 -19.81 26.51 -1.95
N ASP A 456 -19.86 27.78 -2.35
CA ASP A 456 -20.27 28.88 -1.47
C ASP A 456 -21.80 28.96 -1.32
N GLY A 457 -22.55 28.12 -2.07
CA GLY A 457 -24.00 28.06 -2.00
C GLY A 457 -24.55 27.52 -0.68
N GLU A 458 -25.82 27.81 -0.45
CA GLU A 458 -26.54 27.36 0.73
C GLU A 458 -26.84 25.86 0.69
N VAL A 459 -26.51 25.16 1.78
CA VAL A 459 -26.83 23.75 2.00
C VAL A 459 -27.64 23.62 3.28
N ILE A 460 -28.89 23.14 3.13
CA ILE A 460 -29.80 22.89 4.25
C ILE A 460 -29.62 21.45 4.75
N ILE A 461 -29.26 21.31 6.01
CA ILE A 461 -29.07 20.02 6.68
C ILE A 461 -30.18 19.83 7.71
N ARG A 462 -31.14 18.95 7.39
CA ARG A 462 -32.27 18.60 8.28
C ARG A 462 -31.88 17.61 9.38
N GLY A 463 -32.54 17.62 10.53
CA GLY A 463 -32.41 16.59 11.56
C GLY A 463 -33.48 16.68 12.65
N GLU A 464 -33.34 15.87 13.70
CA GLU A 464 -34.33 15.72 14.78
C GLU A 464 -34.58 17.00 15.60
N GLU A 465 -33.74 18.02 15.46
CA GLU A 465 -33.77 19.27 16.21
C GLU A 465 -34.00 20.48 15.29
N GLY A 466 -34.49 20.23 14.07
CA GLY A 466 -34.74 21.24 13.06
C GLY A 466 -33.72 21.22 11.92
N GLU A 467 -33.61 22.34 11.22
CA GLU A 467 -32.70 22.53 10.10
C GLU A 467 -31.53 23.40 10.52
N ILE A 468 -30.33 23.06 10.01
CA ILE A 468 -29.19 23.99 10.04
C ILE A 468 -28.84 24.37 8.62
N VAL A 469 -28.31 25.59 8.47
CA VAL A 469 -27.87 26.13 7.20
C VAL A 469 -26.34 26.21 7.21
N SER A 470 -25.71 25.65 6.18
CA SER A 470 -24.29 25.81 5.88
C SER A 470 -24.17 26.69 4.64
N GLN A 471 -23.38 27.76 4.72
CA GLN A 471 -23.11 28.72 3.65
C GLN A 471 -21.61 29.05 3.66
N ASP A 472 -21.08 29.58 2.55
CA ASP A 472 -19.71 30.08 2.46
C ASP A 472 -18.65 29.06 2.91
N LYS A 473 -18.84 27.78 2.53
CA LYS A 473 -17.97 26.66 2.92
C LYS A 473 -17.87 26.42 4.44
N ASP A 474 -18.81 26.95 5.23
CA ASP A 474 -18.86 26.71 6.68
C ASP A 474 -19.09 25.24 6.98
N GLY A 475 -18.30 24.71 7.91
CA GLY A 475 -18.18 23.29 8.13
C GLY A 475 -17.55 22.93 9.46
N ILE A 476 -17.00 21.72 9.56
CA ILE A 476 -16.19 21.29 10.69
C ILE A 476 -14.92 20.61 10.19
N VAL A 477 -13.78 21.13 10.67
CA VAL A 477 -12.45 20.62 10.36
C VAL A 477 -11.83 20.01 11.61
N PHE A 478 -11.44 18.74 11.51
CA PHE A 478 -10.65 18.07 12.55
C PHE A 478 -9.20 18.51 12.41
N THR A 479 -8.61 18.95 13.51
CA THR A 479 -7.25 19.51 13.52
C THR A 479 -6.24 18.51 14.04
N ASP A 480 -6.70 17.49 14.79
CA ASP A 480 -5.84 16.60 15.53
C ASP A 480 -6.32 15.16 15.43
N MET A 481 -5.37 14.22 15.36
CA MET A 481 -5.65 12.79 15.48
C MET A 481 -4.66 12.14 16.46
N ILE A 482 -5.20 11.48 17.48
CA ILE A 482 -4.44 10.64 18.40
C ILE A 482 -4.58 9.19 17.95
N LEU A 483 -3.52 8.68 17.32
CA LEU A 483 -3.50 7.38 16.67
C LEU A 483 -2.86 6.30 17.55
N GLY A 484 -1.74 6.64 18.21
CA GLY A 484 -0.91 5.70 18.97
C GLY A 484 -0.21 4.65 18.10
N HIS A 485 0.23 3.55 18.71
CA HIS A 485 0.88 2.45 18.01
C HIS A 485 -0.12 1.54 17.27
N ILE A 486 0.15 1.28 15.99
CA ILE A 486 -0.60 0.32 15.16
C ILE A 486 0.38 -0.57 14.40
N PRO A 487 0.44 -1.88 14.69
CA PRO A 487 1.46 -2.75 14.12
C PRO A 487 1.21 -3.06 12.63
N CYS A 488 -0.05 -3.12 12.20
CA CYS A 488 -0.41 -3.40 10.82
C CYS A 488 -0.35 -2.10 9.99
N LYS A 489 0.57 -2.05 9.03
CA LYS A 489 0.77 -0.95 8.08
C LYS A 489 -0.53 -0.49 7.41
N ASP A 490 -1.29 -1.41 6.81
CA ASP A 490 -2.49 -1.06 6.04
C ASP A 490 -3.56 -0.44 6.95
N THR A 491 -3.69 -0.97 8.17
CA THR A 491 -4.61 -0.43 9.16
C THR A 491 -4.15 0.96 9.65
N ALA A 492 -2.84 1.15 9.84
CA ALA A 492 -2.26 2.42 10.26
C ALA A 492 -2.51 3.53 9.23
N VAL A 493 -2.22 3.24 7.95
CA VAL A 493 -2.41 4.18 6.82
C VAL A 493 -3.88 4.55 6.66
N GLN A 494 -4.78 3.57 6.72
CA GLN A 494 -6.23 3.81 6.59
C GLN A 494 -6.79 4.67 7.73
N LYS A 495 -6.36 4.41 8.97
CA LYS A 495 -6.78 5.23 10.12
C LYS A 495 -6.19 6.64 10.03
N ALA A 496 -4.91 6.80 9.68
CA ALA A 496 -4.28 8.11 9.58
C ALA A 496 -4.94 9.00 8.50
N GLY A 497 -5.42 8.40 7.41
CA GLY A 497 -6.18 9.13 6.40
C GLY A 497 -7.55 9.65 6.85
N ARG A 498 -8.00 9.36 8.07
CA ARG A 498 -9.24 9.94 8.64
C ARG A 498 -9.13 11.43 8.93
N LEU A 499 -7.91 11.90 9.23
CA LEU A 499 -7.61 13.32 9.36
C LEU A 499 -7.28 13.96 8.00
N ALA A 500 -7.07 13.16 6.95
CA ALA A 500 -6.81 13.69 5.63
C ALA A 500 -8.10 14.22 4.96
N GLY A 501 -7.96 15.20 4.07
CA GLY A 501 -9.08 15.71 3.27
C GLY A 501 -8.77 17.00 2.52
N VAL A 502 -9.68 17.39 1.63
CA VAL A 502 -9.62 18.66 0.90
C VAL A 502 -10.21 19.76 1.79
N ILE A 503 -9.37 20.35 2.63
CA ILE A 503 -9.76 21.27 3.71
C ILE A 503 -9.06 22.63 3.66
N GLY A 504 -8.01 22.78 2.83
CA GLY A 504 -7.17 23.99 2.80
C GLY A 504 -7.94 25.29 2.53
N SER A 505 -9.04 25.21 1.77
CA SER A 505 -9.90 26.34 1.43
C SER A 505 -11.05 26.57 2.42
N SER A 506 -11.17 25.75 3.46
CA SER A 506 -12.23 25.91 4.46
C SER A 506 -11.91 27.07 5.40
N PRO A 507 -12.86 27.97 5.72
CA PRO A 507 -12.65 29.04 6.70
C PRO A 507 -12.39 28.50 8.13
N GLN A 508 -12.69 27.23 8.37
CA GLN A 508 -12.47 26.54 9.65
C GLN A 508 -11.10 25.85 9.73
N TYR A 509 -10.28 25.94 8.68
CA TYR A 509 -8.95 25.33 8.66
C TYR A 509 -7.90 26.30 9.25
N PRO A 510 -7.18 25.91 10.32
CA PRO A 510 -6.22 26.78 10.99
C PRO A 510 -4.83 26.81 10.33
N GLY A 511 -4.65 26.19 9.15
CA GLY A 511 -3.35 26.13 8.46
C GLY A 511 -2.43 25.00 8.93
N SER A 512 -2.87 24.12 9.83
CA SER A 512 -2.14 22.89 10.16
C SER A 512 -3.04 21.76 10.66
N ILE A 513 -2.59 20.52 10.49
CA ILE A 513 -3.16 19.33 11.11
C ILE A 513 -2.09 18.59 11.92
N HIS A 514 -2.48 17.95 13.02
CA HIS A 514 -1.54 17.31 13.95
C HIS A 514 -1.84 15.83 14.14
N TYR A 515 -0.79 15.03 14.11
CA TYR A 515 -0.84 13.59 14.33
C TYR A 515 -0.05 13.25 15.59
N TRP A 516 -0.72 12.68 16.58
CA TRP A 516 -0.14 12.21 17.83
C TRP A 516 0.01 10.70 17.74
N ILE A 517 1.24 10.25 17.49
CA ILE A 517 1.50 8.94 16.94
C ILE A 517 2.80 8.36 17.49
N ASP A 518 2.86 7.03 17.56
CA ASP A 518 4.08 6.31 17.87
C ASP A 518 5.08 6.42 16.70
N GLU A 519 6.36 6.64 17.01
CA GLU A 519 7.42 6.88 16.02
C GLU A 519 7.49 5.81 14.92
N ARG A 520 7.40 4.53 15.29
CA ARG A 520 7.42 3.42 14.31
C ARG A 520 6.23 3.46 13.38
N THR A 521 5.06 3.80 13.92
CA THR A 521 3.82 3.88 13.14
C THR A 521 3.86 5.08 12.20
N ASP A 522 4.42 6.22 12.62
CA ASP A 522 4.61 7.40 11.78
C ASP A 522 5.50 7.13 10.57
N ILE A 523 6.68 6.53 10.81
CA ILE A 523 7.64 6.16 9.76
C ILE A 523 6.96 5.27 8.71
N VAL A 524 6.27 4.22 9.17
CA VAL A 524 5.57 3.28 8.28
C VAL A 524 4.51 3.97 7.43
N ILE A 525 3.69 4.86 8.01
CA ILE A 525 2.65 5.57 7.25
C ILE A 525 3.28 6.56 6.26
N ARG A 526 4.29 7.33 6.68
CA ARG A 526 4.97 8.30 5.82
C ARG A 526 5.63 7.62 4.62
N GLN A 527 6.35 6.54 4.86
CA GLN A 527 6.98 5.74 3.80
C GLN A 527 5.94 5.18 2.82
N GLN A 528 4.81 4.70 3.35
CA GLN A 528 3.73 4.21 2.51
C GLN A 528 3.13 5.32 1.64
N LEU A 529 2.77 6.47 2.24
CA LEU A 529 2.19 7.59 1.52
C LEU A 529 3.13 8.10 0.44
N LYS A 530 4.43 8.19 0.73
CA LYS A 530 5.47 8.58 -0.24
C LYS A 530 5.54 7.59 -1.40
N THR A 531 5.57 6.29 -1.11
CA THR A 531 5.53 5.23 -2.13
C THR A 531 4.33 5.41 -3.05
N VAL A 532 3.13 5.58 -2.49
CA VAL A 532 1.91 5.77 -3.27
C VAL A 532 2.00 7.01 -4.16
N ILE A 533 2.43 8.15 -3.63
CA ILE A 533 2.52 9.41 -4.39
C ILE A 533 3.51 9.26 -5.54
N THR A 534 4.73 8.80 -5.25
CA THR A 534 5.77 8.62 -6.26
C THR A 534 5.36 7.61 -7.32
N THR A 535 4.67 6.52 -6.95
CA THR A 535 4.12 5.57 -7.93
C THR A 535 3.11 6.24 -8.87
N ASN A 536 2.24 7.13 -8.37
CA ASN A 536 1.31 7.87 -9.22
C ASN A 536 2.01 8.89 -10.13
N GLU A 537 3.01 9.61 -9.62
CA GLU A 537 3.81 10.56 -10.39
C GLU A 537 4.54 9.86 -11.53
N ILE A 538 5.17 8.71 -11.26
CA ILE A 538 5.82 7.86 -12.26
C ILE A 538 4.81 7.39 -13.31
N ALA A 539 3.64 6.91 -12.88
CA ALA A 539 2.59 6.46 -13.80
C ALA A 539 2.04 7.60 -14.69
N MET A 540 1.99 8.84 -14.17
CA MET A 540 1.60 10.02 -14.95
C MET A 540 2.65 10.43 -15.98
N GLN A 541 3.93 10.39 -15.60
CA GLN A 541 5.04 10.78 -16.47
C GLN A 541 5.37 9.71 -17.51
N ASN A 542 5.07 8.45 -17.21
CA ASN A 542 5.45 7.32 -18.04
C ASN A 542 4.25 6.38 -18.27
N SER A 543 3.49 6.66 -19.31
CA SER A 543 2.29 5.89 -19.70
C SER A 543 2.57 4.43 -20.08
N SER A 544 3.83 4.04 -20.16
CA SER A 544 4.27 2.72 -20.61
C SER A 544 4.68 1.77 -19.49
N LEU A 545 4.68 2.20 -18.22
CA LEU A 545 5.08 1.34 -17.10
C LEU A 545 3.92 0.55 -16.52
N THR A 546 4.21 -0.69 -16.10
CA THR A 546 3.31 -1.54 -15.35
C THR A 546 3.34 -1.20 -13.86
N PHE A 547 2.41 -1.77 -13.09
CA PHE A 547 2.35 -1.50 -11.66
C PHE A 547 3.64 -1.84 -10.93
N GLU A 548 4.13 -3.06 -11.16
CA GLU A 548 5.29 -3.60 -10.46
C GLU A 548 6.54 -2.75 -10.69
N GLN A 549 6.79 -2.37 -11.94
CA GLN A 549 7.91 -1.48 -12.31
C GLN A 549 7.81 -0.12 -11.60
N SER A 550 6.61 0.48 -11.63
CA SER A 550 6.36 1.77 -10.99
C SER A 550 6.55 1.68 -9.47
N LEU A 551 6.17 0.56 -8.86
CA LEU A 551 6.37 0.30 -7.44
C LEU A 551 7.86 0.08 -7.11
N LYS A 552 8.60 -0.72 -7.88
CA LYS A 552 10.03 -0.97 -7.65
C LYS A 552 10.83 0.32 -7.76
N ARG A 553 10.60 1.12 -8.81
CA ARG A 553 11.21 2.45 -8.98
C ARG A 553 10.87 3.39 -7.82
N ALA A 554 9.61 3.42 -7.38
CA ALA A 554 9.21 4.24 -6.23
C ALA A 554 9.89 3.79 -4.93
N LYS A 555 10.06 2.49 -4.71
CA LYS A 555 10.78 1.94 -3.55
C LYS A 555 12.26 2.33 -3.58
N ASN A 556 12.91 2.21 -4.74
CA ASN A 556 14.32 2.60 -4.92
C ASN A 556 14.49 4.12 -4.72
N ALA A 557 13.60 4.93 -5.29
CA ALA A 557 13.58 6.38 -5.09
C ALA A 557 13.38 6.73 -3.60
N ASN A 558 12.56 5.98 -2.87
CA ASN A 558 12.36 6.18 -1.44
C ASN A 558 13.57 5.77 -0.60
N ALA A 559 14.25 4.67 -0.95
CA ALA A 559 15.52 4.29 -0.33
C ALA A 559 16.56 5.41 -0.49
N ASN A 560 16.69 5.94 -1.71
CA ASN A 560 17.62 7.03 -2.03
C ASN A 560 17.21 8.36 -1.39
N ALA A 561 15.91 8.65 -1.27
CA ALA A 561 15.43 9.88 -0.66
C ALA A 561 15.39 9.85 0.88
N HIS A 562 15.59 8.68 1.50
CA HIS A 562 16.00 8.59 2.91
C HIS A 562 17.53 8.68 3.08
N ALA A 563 18.28 8.69 1.98
CA ALA A 563 19.72 8.95 1.97
C ALA A 563 20.10 10.45 1.98
N THR A 564 19.21 11.35 2.45
CA THR A 564 19.64 12.69 2.93
C THR A 564 20.26 12.66 4.33
N THR A 565 20.46 11.46 4.87
CA THR A 565 21.68 11.16 5.60
C THR A 565 22.13 9.82 5.02
N PRO A 566 23.36 9.68 4.50
CA PRO A 566 23.90 8.36 4.28
C PRO A 566 23.97 7.70 5.66
N SER A 567 22.90 7.02 6.06
CA SER A 567 23.05 5.93 7.00
C SER A 567 23.61 4.79 6.18
N ALA A 568 24.93 4.87 5.92
CA ALA A 568 25.71 3.68 5.69
C ALA A 568 25.23 2.68 6.75
N ARG A 569 24.68 1.54 6.32
CA ARG A 569 24.46 0.44 7.25
C ARG A 569 25.78 0.24 7.97
N VAL A 570 25.78 0.49 9.28
CA VAL A 570 26.97 0.41 10.12
C VAL A 570 27.42 -1.05 10.10
N ASN A 571 28.38 -1.40 9.24
CA ASN A 571 28.78 -2.80 9.07
C ASN A 571 29.53 -3.29 10.32
N HIS A 572 30.39 -2.46 10.92
CA HIS A 572 30.96 -2.65 12.27
C HIS A 572 31.72 -1.39 12.76
N GLU A 573 32.03 -1.34 14.06
CA GLU A 573 32.94 -0.34 14.68
C GLU A 573 34.30 -0.95 15.08
N THR A 574 34.56 -2.21 14.69
CA THR A 574 35.82 -2.90 15.01
C THR A 574 36.98 -2.27 14.27
N ASP A 575 38.01 -1.87 15.02
CA ASP A 575 39.27 -1.35 14.48
C ASP A 575 39.92 -2.38 13.52
N GLN A 576 40.23 -1.93 12.30
CA GLN A 576 40.90 -2.74 11.27
C GLN A 576 42.29 -3.20 11.72
N SER A 577 42.94 -2.53 12.67
CA SER A 577 44.20 -3.01 13.24
C SER A 577 44.08 -4.38 13.93
N LEU A 578 42.85 -4.78 14.29
CA LEU A 578 42.58 -6.01 15.04
C LEU A 578 42.26 -7.21 14.14
N TYR A 579 42.14 -7.04 12.82
CA TYR A 579 41.78 -8.14 11.92
C TYR A 579 42.17 -7.95 10.45
N ARG A 580 42.20 -9.07 9.72
CA ARG A 580 42.24 -9.09 8.26
C ARG A 580 41.24 -10.11 7.73
N ALA A 581 40.55 -9.80 6.64
CA ALA A 581 39.63 -10.71 5.98
C ALA A 581 40.21 -11.16 4.63
N TYR A 582 40.27 -12.46 4.38
CA TYR A 582 40.83 -13.03 3.15
C TYR A 582 39.77 -13.72 2.30
N PRO A 583 39.83 -13.59 0.96
CA PRO A 583 38.83 -14.14 0.04
C PRO A 583 38.94 -15.66 -0.14
N ASN A 584 40.07 -16.27 0.22
CA ASN A 584 40.26 -17.70 0.02
C ASN A 584 41.15 -18.33 1.10
N GLU A 585 40.99 -19.65 1.26
CA GLU A 585 41.66 -20.42 2.30
C GLU A 585 43.18 -20.47 2.11
N GLN A 586 43.66 -20.51 0.87
CA GLN A 586 45.09 -20.64 0.57
C GLN A 586 45.87 -19.40 1.01
N VAL A 587 45.36 -18.21 0.68
CA VAL A 587 45.97 -16.94 1.10
C VAL A 587 45.99 -16.84 2.62
N MET A 588 44.85 -17.12 3.27
CA MET A 588 44.77 -17.13 4.73
C MET A 588 45.80 -18.09 5.37
N ARG A 589 45.97 -19.30 4.82
CA ARG A 589 46.94 -20.28 5.34
C ARG A 589 48.38 -19.80 5.23
N ASN A 590 48.73 -19.17 4.11
CA ASN A 590 50.06 -18.58 3.89
C ASN A 590 50.31 -17.46 4.90
N VAL A 591 49.34 -16.56 5.08
CA VAL A 591 49.43 -15.47 6.06
C VAL A 591 49.57 -16.02 7.49
N TYR A 592 48.77 -17.04 7.86
CA TYR A 592 48.85 -17.66 9.19
C TYR A 592 50.24 -18.26 9.45
N LYS A 593 50.82 -18.90 8.42
CA LYS A 593 52.18 -19.45 8.48
C LYS A 593 53.22 -18.37 8.68
N GLU A 594 53.09 -17.24 7.99
CA GLU A 594 54.01 -16.11 8.08
C GLU A 594 53.93 -15.41 9.45
N LEU A 595 52.73 -15.17 9.96
CA LEU A 595 52.53 -14.52 11.26
C LEU A 595 52.94 -15.38 12.46
N TYR A 596 52.70 -16.69 12.40
CA TYR A 596 52.88 -17.57 13.55
C TYR A 596 53.98 -18.61 13.40
N ASN A 597 54.73 -18.55 12.29
CA ASN A 597 55.79 -19.49 11.92
C ASN A 597 55.37 -20.97 12.03
N LYS A 598 54.11 -21.26 11.68
CA LYS A 598 53.53 -22.62 11.73
C LYS A 598 52.32 -22.78 10.81
N GLU A 599 52.14 -23.97 10.27
CA GLU A 599 50.95 -24.31 9.47
C GLU A 599 49.66 -24.21 10.28
N TYR A 600 48.57 -23.78 9.65
CA TYR A 600 47.25 -23.77 10.28
C TYR A 600 46.74 -25.22 10.43
N PRO A 601 46.54 -25.72 11.66
CA PRO A 601 46.41 -27.16 11.89
C PRO A 601 45.02 -27.72 11.53
N GLN A 602 43.99 -26.87 11.41
CA GLN A 602 42.62 -27.32 11.19
C GLN A 602 42.30 -27.38 9.69
N LYS A 603 41.56 -28.42 9.28
CA LYS A 603 40.90 -28.50 7.98
C LYS A 603 39.44 -28.10 8.13
N PHE A 604 38.95 -27.26 7.23
CA PHE A 604 37.53 -26.90 7.20
C PHE A 604 36.75 -28.03 6.52
N LYS A 605 35.69 -28.50 7.20
CA LYS A 605 34.74 -29.45 6.61
C LYS A 605 33.51 -28.67 6.20
N LYS A 606 33.08 -28.87 4.96
CA LYS A 606 31.80 -28.36 4.48
C LYS A 606 30.66 -29.24 4.99
N ASN A 607 29.55 -28.65 5.39
CA ASN A 607 28.30 -29.34 5.68
C ASN A 607 27.65 -29.84 4.36
N PRO A 608 26.53 -30.59 4.41
CA PRO A 608 25.87 -31.10 3.20
C PRO A 608 25.45 -30.02 2.19
N GLU A 609 25.28 -28.78 2.64
CA GLU A 609 24.88 -27.61 1.84
C GLU A 609 26.09 -26.85 1.27
N GLY A 610 27.31 -27.30 1.57
CA GLY A 610 28.55 -26.68 1.05
C GLY A 610 29.13 -25.58 1.94
N PHE A 611 28.55 -25.30 3.11
CA PHE A 611 29.00 -24.26 4.03
C PHE A 611 30.01 -24.76 5.06
N VAL A 612 30.91 -23.87 5.50
CA VAL A 612 31.83 -24.08 6.61
C VAL A 612 31.25 -23.43 7.86
N GLU A 613 30.95 -24.24 8.86
CA GLU A 613 30.40 -23.74 10.12
C GLU A 613 31.51 -23.35 11.10
N CYS A 614 31.31 -22.27 11.85
CA CYS A 614 32.14 -21.94 12.99
C CYS A 614 31.33 -21.46 14.19
N SER A 615 31.97 -21.47 15.36
CA SER A 615 31.37 -21.09 16.62
C SER A 615 32.03 -19.82 17.13
N ILE A 616 31.23 -18.76 17.30
CA ILE A 616 31.60 -17.48 17.92
C ILE A 616 30.98 -17.31 19.33
N PHE A 617 29.87 -18.01 19.64
CA PHE A 617 29.14 -17.88 20.92
C PHE A 617 28.71 -19.25 21.53
N ALA A 618 29.48 -20.32 21.29
CA ALA A 618 29.31 -21.71 21.74
C ALA A 618 28.69 -22.70 20.72
N ALA A 619 27.66 -22.34 19.95
CA ALA A 619 27.12 -23.20 18.89
C ALA A 619 27.84 -23.02 17.55
N SER A 620 28.19 -24.12 16.87
CA SER A 620 28.65 -24.09 15.47
C SER A 620 27.48 -23.79 14.53
N LYS A 621 27.63 -22.77 13.69
CA LYS A 621 26.67 -22.42 12.62
C LYS A 621 27.39 -21.68 11.49
N VAL A 622 26.72 -21.50 10.36
CA VAL A 622 27.15 -20.59 9.30
C VAL A 622 27.14 -19.16 9.86
N GLN A 623 28.24 -18.42 9.69
CA GLN A 623 28.37 -17.05 10.21
C GLN A 623 28.46 -16.04 9.08
N GLU A 624 27.83 -14.90 9.27
CA GLU A 624 28.00 -13.73 8.40
C GLU A 624 29.29 -12.98 8.75
N LEU A 625 29.97 -12.43 7.74
CA LEU A 625 31.25 -11.72 7.84
C LEU A 625 31.22 -10.59 8.88
N CYS A 626 30.17 -9.77 8.85
CA CYS A 626 30.03 -8.62 9.76
C CYS A 626 29.87 -9.05 11.23
N ASP A 627 29.14 -10.13 11.49
CA ASP A 627 28.93 -10.65 12.85
C ASP A 627 30.23 -11.19 13.45
N VAL A 628 31.06 -11.84 12.63
CA VAL A 628 32.40 -12.27 13.04
C VAL A 628 33.28 -11.08 13.39
N ILE A 629 33.30 -10.03 12.56
CA ILE A 629 34.13 -8.84 12.80
C ILE A 629 33.71 -8.11 14.08
N LYS A 630 32.41 -7.98 14.36
CA LYS A 630 31.89 -7.41 15.62
C LYS A 630 32.33 -8.20 16.86
N HIS A 631 32.61 -9.49 16.70
CA HIS A 631 33.03 -10.36 17.79
C HIS A 631 34.54 -10.26 18.13
N ILE A 632 35.38 -9.75 17.24
CA ILE A 632 36.85 -9.76 17.39
C ILE A 632 37.36 -9.08 18.66
N PRO A 633 36.91 -7.88 19.05
CA PRO A 633 37.39 -7.23 20.27
C PRO A 633 37.17 -8.11 21.52
N THR A 634 36.04 -8.83 21.55
CA THR A 634 35.69 -9.77 22.61
C THR A 634 36.54 -11.04 22.54
N ALA A 635 36.80 -11.57 21.34
CA ALA A 635 37.67 -12.73 21.15
C ALA A 635 39.13 -12.46 21.58
N ILE A 636 39.65 -11.25 21.34
CA ILE A 636 40.98 -10.81 21.82
C ILE A 636 40.99 -10.72 23.34
N LYS A 637 40.02 -10.00 23.94
CA LYS A 637 39.98 -9.72 25.39
C LYS A 637 39.72 -10.96 26.25
N SER A 638 38.88 -11.87 25.78
CA SER A 638 38.37 -12.97 26.61
C SER A 638 39.36 -14.12 26.80
N GLY A 639 40.44 -14.20 26.01
CA GLY A 639 41.31 -15.39 25.98
C GLY A 639 40.54 -16.72 25.83
N GLY A 640 39.27 -16.67 25.40
CA GLY A 640 38.34 -17.80 25.33
C GLY A 640 38.18 -18.60 26.63
N GLY A 641 37.77 -18.00 27.75
CA GLY A 641 37.52 -18.75 28.99
C GLY A 641 36.09 -19.26 29.16
N ALA A 642 35.91 -20.59 29.11
CA ALA A 642 34.96 -21.29 29.97
C ALA A 642 35.59 -22.61 30.45
N GLY A 643 36.38 -22.53 31.53
CA GLY A 643 36.79 -23.69 32.34
C GLY A 643 38.21 -24.25 32.11
N GLY A 644 39.12 -23.92 33.03
CA GLY A 644 40.03 -24.93 33.62
C GLY A 644 41.19 -25.52 32.82
N GLY A 645 41.63 -24.94 31.70
CA GLY A 645 42.86 -25.38 31.01
C GLY A 645 43.29 -24.39 29.93
N GLU A 646 44.59 -24.18 29.76
CA GLU A 646 45.19 -23.25 28.78
C GLU A 646 44.51 -23.34 27.41
N THR A 647 43.59 -22.41 27.13
CA THR A 647 42.76 -22.45 25.94
C THR A 647 43.36 -21.50 24.91
N VAL A 648 43.82 -22.07 23.79
CA VAL A 648 44.40 -21.29 22.68
C VAL A 648 43.28 -20.48 22.04
N ALA A 649 43.32 -19.14 22.16
CA ALA A 649 42.40 -18.24 21.48
C ALA A 649 42.27 -18.62 20.00
N ARG A 650 41.04 -18.77 19.49
CA ARG A 650 40.82 -19.01 18.06
C ARG A 650 41.28 -17.77 17.30
N LYS A 651 42.29 -17.95 16.45
CA LYS A 651 42.94 -16.89 15.66
C LYS A 651 42.23 -16.63 14.33
N LEU A 652 41.21 -17.43 14.00
CA LEU A 652 40.64 -17.49 12.67
C LEU A 652 39.18 -17.95 12.69
N PHE A 653 38.35 -17.32 11.86
CA PHE A 653 36.93 -17.60 11.71
C PHE A 653 36.54 -17.67 10.21
N PRO A 654 36.05 -18.82 9.71
CA PRO A 654 35.39 -18.87 8.40
C PRO A 654 33.99 -18.24 8.50
N CYS A 655 33.64 -17.44 7.51
CA CYS A 655 32.40 -16.67 7.49
C CYS A 655 32.00 -16.33 6.05
N TYR A 656 30.80 -15.84 5.85
CA TYR A 656 30.23 -15.62 4.52
C TYR A 656 29.86 -14.16 4.35
N LYS A 657 30.13 -13.62 3.16
CA LYS A 657 29.58 -12.31 2.78
C LYS A 657 28.05 -12.41 2.66
N ASP A 658 27.56 -13.55 2.18
CA ASP A 658 26.15 -13.90 2.11
C ASP A 658 25.96 -15.36 2.58
N ILE A 659 25.21 -15.57 3.66
CA ILE A 659 24.96 -16.89 4.25
C ILE A 659 24.05 -17.78 3.39
N SER A 660 23.49 -17.26 2.30
CA SER A 660 22.74 -18.03 1.30
C SER A 660 23.61 -18.52 0.14
N ASP A 661 24.83 -17.97 -0.01
CA ASP A 661 25.78 -18.34 -1.07
C ASP A 661 27.05 -19.02 -0.50
N PRO A 662 27.21 -20.34 -0.67
CA PRO A 662 28.38 -21.07 -0.17
C PRO A 662 29.68 -20.73 -0.91
N THR A 663 29.61 -19.98 -2.03
CA THR A 663 30.79 -19.47 -2.75
C THR A 663 31.33 -18.16 -2.17
N SER A 664 30.53 -17.45 -1.35
CA SER A 664 30.91 -16.20 -0.69
C SER A 664 31.77 -16.38 0.58
N LEU A 665 32.50 -17.49 0.69
CA LEU A 665 33.31 -17.85 1.86
C LEU A 665 34.54 -16.94 2.00
N HIS A 666 34.70 -16.38 3.20
CA HIS A 666 35.79 -15.54 3.62
C HIS A 666 36.40 -16.04 4.93
N PHE A 667 37.63 -15.64 5.19
CA PHE A 667 38.36 -16.01 6.39
C PHE A 667 38.82 -14.78 7.14
N VAL A 668 38.26 -14.56 8.33
CA VAL A 668 38.63 -13.45 9.19
C VAL A 668 39.68 -13.91 10.18
N MET A 669 40.88 -13.34 10.07
CA MET A 669 42.00 -13.59 10.94
C MET A 669 42.13 -12.46 11.97
N LEU A 670 42.35 -12.85 13.23
CA LEU A 670 42.48 -11.95 14.36
C LEU A 670 43.94 -11.53 14.52
N LEU A 671 44.16 -10.22 14.56
CA LEU A 671 45.45 -9.59 14.84
C LEU A 671 45.46 -9.12 16.29
N ASP A 672 46.12 -9.88 17.16
CA ASP A 672 46.27 -9.55 18.58
C ASP A 672 47.52 -8.66 18.73
N PRO A 673 47.38 -7.34 19.04
CA PRO A 673 48.52 -6.44 19.12
C PRO A 673 49.54 -6.82 20.21
N ALA A 674 49.15 -7.67 21.17
CA ALA A 674 50.07 -8.21 22.17
C ALA A 674 50.98 -9.32 21.64
N LYS A 675 50.67 -9.90 20.46
CA LYS A 675 51.37 -11.07 19.90
C LYS A 675 51.86 -10.88 18.47
N ILE A 676 51.30 -9.91 17.74
CA ILE A 676 51.66 -9.61 16.35
C ILE A 676 52.10 -8.15 16.32
N THR A 677 53.33 -7.90 15.88
CA THR A 677 53.85 -6.52 15.77
C THR A 677 53.34 -5.83 14.53
N LYS A 678 53.40 -4.50 14.51
CA LYS A 678 52.97 -3.69 13.36
C LYS A 678 53.79 -4.02 12.10
N GLU A 679 55.09 -4.26 12.25
CA GLU A 679 55.99 -4.61 11.15
C GLU A 679 55.61 -5.96 10.53
N GLN A 680 55.18 -6.93 11.34
CA GLN A 680 54.66 -8.20 10.81
C GLN A 680 53.37 -8.00 10.01
N VAL A 681 52.49 -7.09 10.46
CA VAL A 681 51.27 -6.73 9.72
C VAL A 681 51.61 -6.04 8.40
N GLU A 682 52.57 -5.12 8.39
CA GLU A 682 53.00 -4.42 7.17
C GLU A 682 53.62 -5.38 6.14
N VAL A 683 54.39 -6.37 6.58
CA VAL A 683 54.94 -7.41 5.69
C VAL A 683 53.84 -8.26 5.08
N ILE A 684 52.85 -8.71 5.87
CA ILE A 684 51.74 -9.50 5.30
C ILE A 684 50.87 -8.67 4.36
N ASP A 685 50.63 -7.39 4.68
CA ASP A 685 49.80 -6.51 3.86
C ASP A 685 50.50 -6.17 2.54
N ALA A 686 51.83 -6.21 2.49
CA ALA A 686 52.60 -6.07 1.25
C ALA A 686 52.62 -7.34 0.39
N ASN A 687 52.49 -8.52 1.01
CA ASN A 687 52.63 -9.81 0.35
C ASN A 687 51.29 -10.49 0.00
N TYR A 688 50.20 -10.11 0.66
CA TYR A 688 48.90 -10.76 0.53
C TYR A 688 47.76 -9.75 0.52
N ASP A 689 46.95 -9.80 -0.55
CA ASP A 689 45.73 -9.00 -0.62
C ASP A 689 44.72 -9.44 0.44
N TYR A 690 44.16 -8.46 1.13
CA TYR A 690 43.04 -8.64 2.04
C TYR A 690 41.87 -7.76 1.62
N ILE A 691 40.69 -8.14 2.06
CA ILE A 691 39.46 -7.42 1.78
C ILE A 691 39.29 -6.31 2.81
N THR A 692 39.11 -5.10 2.31
CA THR A 692 38.67 -3.98 3.14
C THR A 692 37.18 -4.15 3.40
N VAL A 693 36.81 -4.31 4.67
CA VAL A 693 35.40 -4.32 5.09
C VAL A 693 35.06 -2.90 5.56
N PRO A 694 34.06 -2.25 4.96
CA PRO A 694 33.73 -0.86 5.28
C PRO A 694 33.44 -0.62 6.76
N GLN A 695 34.07 0.39 7.36
CA GLN A 695 33.82 0.81 8.75
C GLN A 695 32.71 1.86 8.85
N LYS A 696 32.30 2.14 10.09
CA LYS A 696 31.47 3.31 10.42
C LYS A 696 32.17 4.60 10.00
N GLY A 697 31.63 5.26 8.98
CA GLY A 697 32.12 6.55 8.46
C GLY A 697 32.90 6.47 7.15
N ASP A 698 33.08 5.28 6.58
CA ASP A 698 33.75 5.09 5.28
C ASP A 698 32.85 5.43 4.06
N PHE A 699 31.62 5.92 4.29
CA PHE A 699 30.70 6.44 3.28
C PHE A 699 29.85 7.59 3.83
#